data_AF-A0AAV9PLQ0-F1
#
_entry.id   AF-A0AAV9PLQ0-F1
#
_cell.length_a   1.000
_cell.length_b   1.000
_cell.length_c   1.000
_cell.angle_alpha   90.00
_cell.angle_beta   90.00
_cell.angle_gamma   90.00
#
_symmetry.space_group_name_H-M   'P 1'
#
loop_
_entity.id
_entity.type
_entity.pdbx_description
1 polymer ?
#
loop_
_entity_poly.entity_id
_entity_poly.type
_entity_poly.pdbx_seq_one_letter_code
_entity_poly.pdbx_strand_id
1 'polypeptide(L)'
;MRASHRLASVKQKPLAKSLSKVLAGTPKTRPSLKGEKSSVSSRRIDIVSEQLCEDVISYLAPTLEQHKGCTIIDFEPGACLFSSHLHRHLKPKKHILVEPDQKYFEPFVKPLLKRKGSRYVHSTLTSATHPALRWDHGTRIQLDPQLLPERKPLPDGDERLMKFDPSLLIIGNLARRGNQRRVFVNDRTFELQRLVLFAMAKDLLSKSGFFEAGLVRMLWWLPDLAKPSAMSANLPNNRSSFNVGLDTAFTTSEVSGVKPMSSLLDTHYNKQARRLEELDVLMAQQTALRAKSTTSTPERSVKRRLPKADRFTKEMKKRAAELLSPLDSLAETSEDLSTKIDTVSARLTEISKWAGTFRVAKTRDEDVIRSALQTLQFPQCNSLDAIHHNMNTKSEDEFANARMIATVDLGLRIIHLEASVKEVEDRGVTKEEEVKKLQTRILAINKQFRKLIQKGGERLMNDVSRLLEDQMACFSPTTLLSWDNRSYEPLQASQTDFYPETEVALLDMMPKSVDLSVPDLADSVESTKVFAQLITSLLLNKKQPLPMALERIAVNAGKDLVPQVPAITDARKGGRLDPRNVRARMLTTEMLEGLVKAWFEWPFRPQSWQLSLATGEAETVEQAREIDGEGESGEEGDEEREA
;
A
#
# COMPACT_ATOMS: atom_id res chain seq x y z
N MET A 1 -9.14 0.19 45.19
CA MET A 1 -10.43 0.89 44.99
C MET A 1 -10.78 0.89 43.50
N ARG A 2 -11.85 0.21 43.10
CA ARG A 2 -12.31 0.12 41.70
C ARG A 2 -13.04 1.41 41.33
N ALA A 3 -12.46 2.21 40.44
CA ALA A 3 -13.13 3.37 39.86
C ALA A 3 -14.13 2.88 38.80
N SER A 4 -15.40 2.96 39.12
CA SER A 4 -16.54 2.79 38.22
C SER A 4 -16.59 3.97 37.24
N HIS A 5 -16.06 3.78 36.03
CA HIS A 5 -16.34 4.69 34.91
C HIS A 5 -17.83 4.61 34.56
N ARG A 6 -18.63 5.57 35.05
CA ARG A 6 -19.92 5.90 34.47
C ARG A 6 -19.67 6.46 33.07
N LEU A 7 -19.85 5.62 32.05
CA LEU A 7 -20.03 6.07 30.66
C LEU A 7 -21.24 7.01 30.62
N ALA A 8 -21.00 8.28 30.30
CA ALA A 8 -22.07 9.19 29.92
C ALA A 8 -22.84 8.57 28.75
N SER A 9 -24.17 8.43 28.87
CA SER A 9 -25.01 7.85 27.83
C SER A 9 -25.00 8.76 26.60
N VAL A 10 -24.15 8.45 25.61
CA VAL A 10 -24.22 9.08 24.29
C VAL A 10 -25.61 8.78 23.73
N LYS A 11 -26.42 9.81 23.45
CA LYS A 11 -27.73 9.64 22.80
C LYS A 11 -27.48 8.92 21.46
N GLN A 12 -27.88 7.65 21.37
CA GLN A 12 -27.74 6.87 20.13
C GLN A 12 -28.43 7.59 18.97
N LYS A 13 -27.73 7.68 17.83
CA LYS A 13 -28.21 8.32 16.60
C LYS A 13 -29.52 7.62 16.13
N PRO A 14 -30.48 8.33 15.50
CA PRO A 14 -31.76 7.75 15.10
C PRO A 14 -31.61 6.49 14.24
N LEU A 15 -30.69 6.49 13.28
CA LEU A 15 -30.45 5.33 12.42
C LEU A 15 -29.89 4.13 13.19
N ALA A 16 -28.99 4.36 14.16
CA ALA A 16 -28.48 3.31 15.04
C ALA A 16 -29.60 2.65 15.87
N LYS A 17 -30.63 3.42 16.27
CA LYS A 17 -31.82 2.88 16.94
C LYS A 17 -32.71 2.06 15.99
N SER A 18 -32.83 2.46 14.73
CA SER A 18 -33.57 1.67 13.73
C SER A 18 -32.84 0.35 13.44
N LEU A 19 -31.53 0.41 13.25
CA LEU A 19 -30.69 -0.77 13.05
C LEU A 19 -30.72 -1.73 14.24
N SER A 20 -30.69 -1.21 15.47
CA SER A 20 -30.78 -2.07 16.65
C SER A 20 -32.11 -2.83 16.71
N LYS A 21 -33.22 -2.23 16.28
CA LYS A 21 -34.52 -2.91 16.16
C LYS A 21 -34.54 -3.95 15.04
N VAL A 22 -34.04 -3.60 13.85
CA VAL A 22 -34.00 -4.51 12.69
C VAL A 22 -33.12 -5.73 12.98
N LEU A 23 -32.02 -5.55 13.71
CA LEU A 23 -31.06 -6.61 14.02
C LEU A 23 -31.33 -7.35 15.34
N ALA A 24 -32.33 -6.94 16.14
CA ALA A 24 -32.64 -7.54 17.45
C ALA A 24 -33.15 -8.99 17.38
N GLY A 25 -33.51 -9.50 16.19
CA GLY A 25 -34.12 -10.82 16.01
C GLY A 25 -33.17 -12.03 15.93
N THR A 26 -31.86 -11.91 16.18
CA THR A 26 -30.96 -13.08 16.16
C THR A 26 -31.01 -13.86 17.48
N PRO A 27 -31.42 -15.14 17.51
CA PRO A 27 -31.37 -15.95 18.72
C PRO A 27 -29.93 -16.09 19.22
N LYS A 28 -29.75 -16.03 20.54
CA LYS A 28 -28.50 -16.45 21.20
C LYS A 28 -28.36 -17.95 21.02
N THR A 29 -27.56 -18.40 20.06
CA THR A 29 -27.23 -19.83 19.96
C THR A 29 -26.33 -20.24 21.11
N ARG A 30 -26.90 -21.07 21.99
CA ARG A 30 -26.35 -21.85 23.12
C ARG A 30 -25.73 -21.08 24.30
N PRO A 31 -26.06 -21.46 25.55
CA PRO A 31 -25.35 -20.96 26.73
C PRO A 31 -23.91 -21.49 26.70
N SER A 32 -22.93 -20.58 26.65
CA SER A 32 -21.52 -20.92 26.78
C SER A 32 -21.26 -21.53 28.16
N LEU A 33 -20.59 -22.68 28.19
CA LEU A 33 -20.00 -23.24 29.41
C LEU A 33 -19.10 -22.19 30.07
N LYS A 34 -19.17 -22.09 31.41
CA LYS A 34 -18.42 -21.10 32.21
C LYS A 34 -16.92 -21.20 31.89
N GLY A 35 -16.38 -20.19 31.19
CA GLY A 35 -14.93 -20.06 30.94
C GLY A 35 -14.55 -19.39 29.63
N GLU A 36 -15.41 -19.42 28.62
CA GLU A 36 -15.12 -18.79 27.32
C GLU A 36 -15.65 -17.36 27.23
N LYS A 37 -14.76 -16.44 26.84
CA LYS A 37 -15.11 -15.06 26.51
C LYS A 37 -16.11 -15.08 25.36
N SER A 38 -17.35 -14.70 25.66
CA SER A 38 -18.47 -14.38 24.76
C SER A 38 -18.18 -14.55 23.26
N SER A 39 -18.82 -15.54 22.63
CA SER A 39 -18.97 -15.55 21.18
C SER A 39 -19.67 -14.27 20.74
N VAL A 40 -18.93 -13.38 20.09
CA VAL A 40 -19.43 -12.08 19.63
C VAL A 40 -20.34 -12.34 18.43
N SER A 41 -21.66 -12.30 18.66
CA SER A 41 -22.71 -12.16 17.66
C SER A 41 -22.22 -11.35 16.45
N SER A 42 -22.31 -11.93 15.25
CA SER A 42 -21.98 -11.32 13.95
C SER A 42 -22.83 -10.06 13.73
N ARG A 43 -22.34 -8.90 14.19
CA ARG A 43 -23.01 -7.61 13.99
C ARG A 43 -22.55 -7.00 12.69
N ARG A 44 -23.51 -6.69 11.81
CA ARG A 44 -23.24 -5.97 10.56
C ARG A 44 -22.82 -4.53 10.87
N ILE A 45 -21.77 -4.05 10.19
CA ILE A 45 -21.24 -2.69 10.40
C ILE A 45 -21.88 -1.72 9.39
N ASP A 46 -22.56 -0.70 9.89
CA ASP A 46 -23.26 0.33 9.14
C ASP A 46 -22.70 1.73 9.47
N ILE A 47 -22.66 2.61 8.47
CA ILE A 47 -22.38 4.04 8.68
C ILE A 47 -23.68 4.71 9.13
N VAL A 48 -23.65 5.38 10.29
CA VAL A 48 -24.85 5.99 10.91
C VAL A 48 -24.76 7.49 11.12
N SER A 49 -23.69 8.11 10.62
CA SER A 49 -23.39 9.53 10.79
C SER A 49 -23.66 10.34 9.53
N GLU A 50 -24.74 11.12 9.55
CA GLU A 50 -25.07 12.09 8.49
C GLU A 50 -23.88 13.04 8.24
N GLN A 51 -23.33 13.63 9.31
CA GLN A 51 -22.21 14.57 9.23
C GLN A 51 -20.96 13.94 8.62
N LEU A 52 -20.63 12.68 8.93
CA LEU A 52 -19.48 12.01 8.30
C LEU A 52 -19.68 11.87 6.79
N CYS A 53 -20.88 11.47 6.35
CA CYS A 53 -21.18 11.32 4.93
C CYS A 53 -21.07 12.65 4.19
N GLU A 54 -21.63 13.73 4.75
CA GLU A 54 -21.53 15.08 4.19
C GLU A 54 -20.08 15.57 4.12
N ASP A 55 -19.32 15.41 5.21
CA ASP A 55 -17.92 15.82 5.28
C ASP A 55 -17.07 15.07 4.23
N VAL A 56 -17.22 13.74 4.13
CA VAL A 56 -16.50 12.91 3.15
C VAL A 56 -16.83 13.31 1.72
N ILE A 57 -18.10 13.50 1.39
CA ILE A 57 -18.50 13.87 0.02
C ILE A 57 -18.03 15.29 -0.30
N SER A 58 -18.15 16.23 0.65
CA SER A 58 -17.60 17.57 0.47
C SER A 58 -16.08 17.55 0.31
N TYR A 59 -15.40 16.63 0.99
CA TYR A 59 -13.95 16.47 0.92
C TYR A 59 -13.48 15.95 -0.43
N LEU A 60 -14.19 14.95 -0.95
CA LEU A 60 -13.90 14.34 -2.24
C LEU A 60 -14.50 15.09 -3.44
N ALA A 61 -15.40 16.06 -3.22
CA ALA A 61 -16.13 16.77 -4.27
C ALA A 61 -15.24 17.21 -5.45
N PRO A 62 -14.07 17.85 -5.26
CA PRO A 62 -13.23 18.31 -6.38
C PRO A 62 -12.85 17.21 -7.38
N THR A 63 -12.70 15.97 -6.93
CA THR A 63 -12.41 14.81 -7.79
C THR A 63 -13.64 13.95 -8.08
N LEU A 64 -14.71 14.03 -7.28
CA LEU A 64 -15.95 13.28 -7.51
C LEU A 64 -16.86 13.91 -8.55
N GLU A 65 -16.75 15.21 -8.78
CA GLU A 65 -17.56 15.98 -9.72
C GLU A 65 -17.55 15.40 -11.16
N GLN A 66 -16.44 14.81 -11.58
CA GLN A 66 -16.32 14.10 -12.86
C GLN A 66 -17.32 12.93 -13.01
N HIS A 67 -17.82 12.37 -11.90
CA HIS A 67 -18.79 11.27 -11.89
C HIS A 67 -20.25 11.74 -11.88
N LYS A 68 -20.55 13.03 -12.09
CA LYS A 68 -21.94 13.47 -12.20
C LYS A 68 -22.66 12.75 -13.34
N GLY A 69 -23.83 12.19 -13.03
CA GLY A 69 -24.61 11.41 -13.99
C GLY A 69 -24.10 9.99 -14.28
N CYS A 70 -23.09 9.51 -13.55
CA CYS A 70 -22.54 8.16 -13.74
C CYS A 70 -23.54 7.04 -13.40
N THR A 71 -23.16 5.79 -13.68
CA THR A 71 -23.75 4.62 -13.00
C THR A 71 -22.97 4.34 -11.72
N ILE A 72 -23.67 4.08 -10.62
CA ILE A 72 -23.06 3.65 -9.36
C ILE A 72 -23.40 2.18 -9.12
N ILE A 73 -22.38 1.37 -8.81
CA ILE A 73 -22.55 0.02 -8.24
C ILE A 73 -22.16 0.12 -6.77
N ASP A 74 -23.10 -0.19 -5.88
CA ASP A 74 -22.92 -0.08 -4.43
C ASP A 74 -23.05 -1.47 -3.77
N PHE A 75 -21.91 -2.00 -3.32
CA PHE A 75 -21.81 -3.31 -2.69
C PHE A 75 -22.02 -3.25 -1.18
N GLU A 76 -23.00 -4.01 -0.71
CA GLU A 76 -23.44 -4.07 0.69
C GLU A 76 -23.72 -2.71 1.34
N PRO A 77 -24.62 -1.90 0.74
CA PRO A 77 -24.94 -0.55 1.21
C PRO A 77 -25.57 -0.52 2.61
N GLY A 78 -26.14 -1.64 3.07
CA GLY A 78 -26.76 -1.75 4.38
C GLY A 78 -27.90 -0.76 4.57
N ALA A 79 -27.77 0.11 5.58
CA ALA A 79 -28.73 1.16 5.84
C ALA A 79 -28.81 2.23 4.72
N CYS A 80 -27.97 2.14 3.69
CA CYS A 80 -27.95 2.99 2.50
C CYS A 80 -27.73 4.49 2.79
N LEU A 81 -27.14 4.82 3.95
CA LEU A 81 -26.95 6.22 4.35
C LEU A 81 -25.94 6.91 3.43
N PHE A 82 -24.73 6.36 3.32
CA PHE A 82 -23.69 6.88 2.43
C PHE A 82 -24.14 6.88 0.97
N SER A 83 -24.77 5.79 0.52
CA SER A 83 -25.40 5.62 -0.79
C SER A 83 -26.37 6.77 -1.11
N SER A 84 -27.24 7.11 -0.16
CA SER A 84 -28.24 8.16 -0.32
C SER A 84 -27.64 9.56 -0.43
N HIS A 85 -26.56 9.83 0.31
CA HIS A 85 -25.83 11.10 0.19
C HIS A 85 -25.11 11.21 -1.14
N LEU A 86 -24.38 10.16 -1.54
CA LEU A 86 -23.64 10.16 -2.79
C LEU A 86 -24.58 10.26 -4.01
N HIS A 87 -25.71 9.55 -3.98
CA HIS A 87 -26.73 9.65 -5.02
C HIS A 87 -27.26 11.08 -5.18
N ARG A 88 -27.51 11.79 -4.07
CA ARG A 88 -27.96 13.20 -4.12
C ARG A 88 -26.91 14.11 -4.73
N HIS A 89 -25.64 13.88 -4.42
CA HIS A 89 -24.53 14.68 -4.91
C HIS A 89 -24.26 14.43 -6.40
N LEU A 90 -24.15 13.16 -6.82
CA LEU A 90 -23.77 12.79 -8.19
C LEU A 90 -24.94 12.71 -9.18
N LYS A 91 -26.18 12.58 -8.69
CA LYS A 91 -27.39 12.41 -9.52
C LYS A 91 -27.20 11.33 -10.61
N PRO A 92 -26.84 10.09 -10.22
CA PRO A 92 -26.44 9.05 -11.16
C PRO A 92 -27.58 8.67 -12.10
N LYS A 93 -27.27 8.24 -13.32
CA LYS A 93 -28.29 7.72 -14.25
C LYS A 93 -28.94 6.43 -13.74
N LYS A 94 -28.17 5.62 -12.99
CA LYS A 94 -28.59 4.37 -12.36
C LYS A 94 -27.73 4.12 -11.11
N HIS A 95 -28.33 3.68 -10.01
CA HIS A 95 -27.64 3.36 -8.76
C HIS A 95 -28.05 1.96 -8.30
N ILE A 96 -27.16 0.99 -8.49
CA ILE A 96 -27.41 -0.43 -8.24
C ILE A 96 -26.99 -0.75 -6.80
N LEU A 97 -27.96 -1.09 -5.96
CA LEU A 97 -27.77 -1.50 -4.57
C LEU A 97 -27.68 -3.03 -4.51
N VAL A 98 -26.49 -3.55 -4.25
CA VAL A 98 -26.24 -5.00 -4.13
C VAL A 98 -26.26 -5.36 -2.64
N GLU A 99 -27.47 -5.58 -2.11
CA GLU A 99 -27.70 -5.90 -0.70
C GLU A 99 -28.37 -7.29 -0.60
N PRO A 100 -27.61 -8.33 -0.25
CA PRO A 100 -28.14 -9.69 -0.14
C PRO A 100 -28.91 -9.93 1.17
N ASP A 101 -28.69 -9.13 2.23
CA ASP A 101 -29.36 -9.34 3.51
C ASP A 101 -30.80 -8.75 3.47
N GLN A 102 -31.78 -9.65 3.31
CA GLN A 102 -33.21 -9.35 3.28
C GLN A 102 -33.68 -8.47 4.46
N LYS A 103 -33.01 -8.53 5.63
CA LYS A 103 -33.36 -7.69 6.79
C LYS A 103 -33.22 -6.21 6.50
N TYR A 104 -32.35 -5.83 5.57
CA TYR A 104 -32.14 -4.45 5.16
C TYR A 104 -33.08 -4.00 4.04
N PHE A 105 -33.70 -4.94 3.32
CA PHE A 105 -34.50 -4.64 2.15
C PHE A 105 -35.73 -3.79 2.49
N GLU A 106 -36.64 -4.31 3.31
CA GLU A 106 -37.89 -3.62 3.67
C GLU A 106 -37.66 -2.24 4.34
N PRO A 107 -36.81 -2.10 5.37
CA PRO A 107 -36.65 -0.83 6.08
C PRO A 107 -35.80 0.22 5.35
N PHE A 108 -34.85 -0.18 4.51
CA PHE A 108 -33.85 0.76 3.96
C PHE A 108 -33.82 0.80 2.42
N VAL A 109 -33.81 -0.36 1.74
CA VAL A 109 -33.70 -0.42 0.28
C VAL A 109 -35.03 -0.08 -0.41
N LYS A 110 -36.11 -0.75 -0.04
CA LYS A 110 -37.44 -0.61 -0.66
C LYS A 110 -37.97 0.83 -0.65
N PRO A 111 -37.80 1.64 0.42
CA PRO A 111 -38.17 3.05 0.41
C PRO A 111 -37.43 3.88 -0.65
N LEU A 112 -36.18 3.54 -0.99
CA LEU A 112 -35.42 4.20 -2.05
C LEU A 112 -35.97 3.84 -3.44
N LEU A 113 -36.29 2.56 -3.66
CA LEU A 113 -36.85 2.06 -4.92
C LEU A 113 -38.21 2.69 -5.22
N LYS A 114 -39.07 2.85 -4.21
CA LYS A 114 -40.44 3.36 -4.37
C LYS A 114 -40.56 4.87 -4.60
N ARG A 115 -39.47 5.64 -4.52
CA ARG A 115 -39.52 7.09 -4.77
C ARG A 115 -39.94 7.36 -6.21
N LYS A 116 -40.76 8.40 -6.42
CA LYS A 116 -41.16 8.81 -7.77
C LYS A 116 -39.90 9.19 -8.58
N GLY A 117 -39.73 8.56 -9.75
CA GLY A 117 -38.55 8.76 -10.59
C GLY A 117 -37.25 8.20 -10.01
N SER A 118 -37.35 7.22 -9.09
CA SER A 118 -36.18 6.57 -8.50
C SER A 118 -35.29 5.97 -9.58
N ARG A 119 -33.98 6.23 -9.46
CA ARG A 119 -32.94 5.61 -10.28
C ARG A 119 -32.21 4.49 -9.55
N TYR A 120 -32.72 4.11 -8.37
CA TYR A 120 -32.19 2.98 -7.62
C TYR A 120 -32.71 1.67 -8.21
N VAL A 121 -31.83 0.69 -8.30
CA VAL A 121 -32.14 -0.70 -8.63
C VAL A 121 -31.56 -1.57 -7.53
N HIS A 122 -32.24 -2.66 -7.19
CA HIS A 122 -31.76 -3.58 -6.16
C HIS A 122 -31.43 -4.93 -6.77
N SER A 123 -30.36 -5.54 -6.27
CA SER A 123 -29.99 -6.91 -6.56
C SER A 123 -29.71 -7.64 -5.25
N THR A 124 -30.20 -8.87 -5.15
CA THR A 124 -29.93 -9.80 -4.05
C THR A 124 -28.70 -10.66 -4.30
N LEU A 125 -27.94 -10.39 -5.38
CA LEU A 125 -26.69 -11.10 -5.65
C LEU A 125 -25.80 -11.08 -4.39
N THR A 126 -25.30 -12.25 -4.03
CA THR A 126 -24.41 -12.37 -2.89
C THR A 126 -23.16 -11.51 -3.10
N SER A 127 -22.67 -10.91 -2.02
CA SER A 127 -21.72 -9.80 -2.11
C SER A 127 -20.26 -10.25 -2.24
N ALA A 128 -19.40 -9.27 -2.54
CA ALA A 128 -17.94 -9.40 -2.44
C ALA A 128 -17.44 -9.87 -1.06
N THR A 129 -18.26 -9.85 0.00
CA THR A 129 -17.87 -10.32 1.34
C THR A 129 -18.38 -11.73 1.67
N HIS A 130 -18.76 -12.51 0.64
CA HIS A 130 -19.05 -13.93 0.79
C HIS A 130 -17.80 -14.81 0.55
N PRO A 131 -17.38 -15.65 1.52
CA PRO A 131 -16.15 -16.45 1.40
C PRO A 131 -16.16 -17.46 0.26
N ALA A 132 -17.33 -18.03 -0.06
CA ALA A 132 -17.48 -19.04 -1.11
C ALA A 132 -17.67 -18.45 -2.52
N LEU A 133 -17.89 -17.14 -2.63
CA LEU A 133 -18.23 -16.48 -3.89
C LEU A 133 -17.20 -15.38 -4.15
N ARG A 134 -16.08 -15.81 -4.72
CA ARG A 134 -14.89 -14.99 -4.99
C ARG A 134 -15.18 -13.99 -6.12
N TRP A 135 -15.62 -12.75 -5.86
CA TRP A 135 -15.76 -11.63 -6.84
C TRP A 135 -16.46 -11.93 -8.21
N ASP A 136 -16.90 -13.16 -8.45
CA ASP A 136 -17.64 -13.70 -9.58
C ASP A 136 -18.98 -12.99 -9.77
N HIS A 137 -19.51 -12.41 -8.69
CA HIS A 137 -20.67 -11.54 -8.73
C HIS A 137 -20.45 -10.24 -9.50
N GLY A 138 -19.22 -9.74 -9.60
CA GLY A 138 -18.88 -8.64 -10.50
C GLY A 138 -19.22 -9.01 -11.94
N THR A 139 -18.76 -10.18 -12.38
CA THR A 139 -19.10 -10.75 -13.68
C THR A 139 -20.62 -10.91 -13.85
N ARG A 140 -21.35 -11.41 -12.84
CA ARG A 140 -22.81 -11.54 -12.91
C ARG A 140 -23.54 -10.21 -13.07
N ILE A 141 -23.09 -9.14 -12.40
CA ILE A 141 -23.66 -7.80 -12.56
C ILE A 141 -23.41 -7.27 -13.98
N GLN A 142 -22.24 -7.53 -14.54
CA GLN A 142 -21.90 -7.11 -15.91
C GLN A 142 -22.70 -7.87 -16.97
N LEU A 143 -22.95 -9.15 -16.73
CA LEU A 143 -23.68 -10.02 -17.64
C LEU A 143 -25.20 -9.85 -17.54
N ASP A 144 -25.71 -9.03 -16.62
CA ASP A 144 -27.14 -8.75 -16.47
C ASP A 144 -27.48 -7.35 -17.05
N PRO A 145 -28.03 -7.28 -18.28
CA PRO A 145 -28.43 -6.02 -18.90
C PRO A 145 -29.50 -5.25 -18.10
N GLN A 146 -30.28 -5.94 -17.26
CA GLN A 146 -31.26 -5.31 -16.39
C GLN A 146 -30.60 -4.58 -15.23
N LEU A 147 -29.41 -5.01 -14.80
CA LEU A 147 -28.63 -4.34 -13.76
C LEU A 147 -27.68 -3.32 -14.36
N LEU A 148 -26.77 -3.72 -15.23
CA LEU A 148 -25.80 -2.84 -15.87
C LEU A 148 -26.04 -2.81 -17.38
N PRO A 149 -26.36 -1.65 -17.98
CA PRO A 149 -26.43 -1.55 -19.45
C PRO A 149 -25.13 -2.03 -20.06
N GLU A 150 -25.23 -2.74 -21.20
CA GLU A 150 -24.09 -3.34 -21.87
C GLU A 150 -22.97 -2.31 -22.09
N ARG A 151 -21.79 -2.61 -21.55
CA ARG A 151 -20.57 -1.84 -21.78
C ARG A 151 -19.76 -2.64 -22.78
N LYS A 152 -19.65 -2.14 -24.01
CA LYS A 152 -18.93 -2.83 -25.09
C LYS A 152 -17.48 -3.07 -24.66
N PRO A 153 -17.03 -4.33 -24.52
CA PRO A 153 -15.63 -4.63 -24.27
C PRO A 153 -14.76 -4.06 -25.39
N LEU A 154 -13.64 -3.47 -25.00
CA LEU A 154 -12.65 -2.95 -25.94
C LEU A 154 -11.67 -4.08 -26.30
N PRO A 155 -11.17 -4.10 -27.55
CA PRO A 155 -10.15 -5.08 -27.94
C PRO A 155 -8.84 -4.81 -27.22
N ASP A 156 -8.02 -5.86 -27.08
CA ASP A 156 -6.68 -5.76 -26.52
C ASP A 156 -5.84 -4.74 -27.29
N GLY A 157 -5.04 -3.96 -26.56
CA GLY A 157 -4.23 -2.88 -27.13
C GLY A 157 -4.98 -1.57 -27.44
N ASP A 158 -6.31 -1.50 -27.24
CA ASP A 158 -7.05 -0.24 -27.39
C ASP A 158 -6.62 0.78 -26.31
N GLU A 159 -6.13 1.95 -26.73
CA GLU A 159 -5.69 3.02 -25.82
C GLU A 159 -6.75 3.44 -24.80
N ARG A 160 -8.05 3.25 -25.10
CA ARG A 160 -9.13 3.59 -24.18
C ARG A 160 -9.17 2.69 -22.94
N LEU A 161 -8.61 1.47 -23.00
CA LEU A 161 -8.41 0.62 -21.83
C LEU A 161 -7.49 1.25 -20.78
N MET A 162 -6.65 2.20 -21.21
CA MET A 162 -5.71 2.94 -20.37
C MET A 162 -6.25 4.31 -19.93
N LYS A 163 -7.45 4.69 -20.40
CA LYS A 163 -8.08 5.97 -20.08
C LYS A 163 -9.05 5.81 -18.92
N PHE A 164 -9.12 6.85 -18.10
CA PHE A 164 -10.06 6.94 -16.99
C PHE A 164 -11.51 6.99 -17.48
N ASP A 165 -12.36 6.12 -16.94
CA ASP A 165 -13.80 6.08 -17.22
C ASP A 165 -14.61 6.67 -16.05
N PRO A 166 -15.07 7.94 -16.15
CA PRO A 166 -15.92 8.55 -15.13
C PRO A 166 -17.37 8.04 -15.15
N SER A 167 -17.78 7.31 -16.18
CA SER A 167 -19.17 6.90 -16.40
C SER A 167 -19.64 5.80 -15.45
N LEU A 168 -18.70 5.10 -14.79
CA LEU A 168 -18.94 4.11 -13.76
C LEU A 168 -18.19 4.49 -12.47
N LEU A 169 -18.85 4.33 -11.33
CA LEU A 169 -18.24 4.43 -10.02
C LEU A 169 -18.63 3.20 -9.20
N ILE A 170 -17.64 2.51 -8.66
CA ILE A 170 -17.88 1.37 -7.75
C ILE A 170 -17.69 1.86 -6.33
N ILE A 171 -18.65 1.58 -5.46
CA ILE A 171 -18.55 1.85 -4.03
C ILE A 171 -18.95 0.61 -3.25
N GLY A 172 -18.59 0.55 -1.98
CA GLY A 172 -19.21 -0.41 -1.08
C GLY A 172 -18.58 -0.49 0.29
N ASN A 173 -19.07 -1.42 1.08
CA ASN A 173 -18.68 -1.59 2.48
C ASN A 173 -18.15 -3.01 2.76
N LEU A 174 -16.84 -3.18 2.63
CA LEU A 174 -16.14 -4.43 2.98
C LEU A 174 -16.00 -4.62 4.50
N ALA A 175 -16.32 -3.61 5.31
CA ALA A 175 -16.38 -3.72 6.76
C ALA A 175 -17.66 -4.38 7.26
N ARG A 176 -18.68 -4.60 6.42
CA ARG A 176 -20.01 -5.08 6.84
C ARG A 176 -19.97 -6.32 7.72
N ARG A 177 -19.06 -7.26 7.49
CA ARG A 177 -18.94 -8.51 8.28
C ARG A 177 -17.84 -8.46 9.34
N GLY A 178 -17.25 -7.29 9.57
CA GLY A 178 -16.15 -7.04 10.50
C GLY A 178 -14.88 -7.84 10.19
N ASN A 179 -13.97 -7.91 11.17
CA ASN A 179 -12.75 -8.74 11.11
C ASN A 179 -13.00 -10.22 11.43
N GLN A 180 -14.27 -10.61 11.60
CA GLN A 180 -14.63 -11.92 12.14
C GLN A 180 -14.48 -13.07 11.14
N ARG A 181 -14.23 -12.79 9.86
CA ARG A 181 -14.10 -13.82 8.82
C ARG A 181 -12.73 -13.81 8.19
N ARG A 182 -11.87 -14.50 8.91
CA ARG A 182 -10.64 -15.12 8.45
C ARG A 182 -11.02 -16.24 7.47
N VAL A 183 -10.62 -16.10 6.21
CA VAL A 183 -10.81 -17.15 5.17
C VAL A 183 -9.61 -18.08 5.22
N PHE A 184 -9.85 -19.38 5.23
CA PHE A 184 -8.80 -20.38 5.15
C PHE A 184 -8.52 -20.70 3.68
N VAL A 185 -7.27 -20.51 3.27
CA VAL A 185 -6.76 -20.91 1.96
C VAL A 185 -5.40 -21.55 2.22
N ASN A 186 -5.24 -22.85 1.89
CA ASN A 186 -4.01 -23.63 2.04
C ASN A 186 -3.37 -23.49 3.44
N ASP A 187 -4.12 -23.84 4.49
CA ASP A 187 -3.73 -23.73 5.91
C ASP A 187 -3.31 -22.33 6.38
N ARG A 188 -3.55 -21.31 5.55
CA ARG A 188 -3.28 -19.91 5.86
C ARG A 188 -4.57 -19.15 5.97
N THR A 189 -4.52 -18.14 6.81
CA THR A 189 -5.69 -17.36 7.15
C THR A 189 -5.59 -15.95 6.58
N PHE A 190 -6.55 -15.58 5.73
CA PHE A 190 -6.59 -14.29 5.05
C PHE A 190 -7.77 -13.44 5.51
N GLU A 191 -7.57 -12.12 5.52
CA GLU A 191 -8.66 -11.14 5.66
C GLU A 191 -9.44 -11.07 4.35
N LEU A 192 -10.76 -11.24 4.41
CA LEU A 192 -11.59 -11.25 3.21
C LEU A 192 -11.49 -9.95 2.40
N GLN A 193 -11.42 -8.79 3.08
CA GLN A 193 -11.31 -7.50 2.42
C GLN A 193 -10.05 -7.43 1.55
N ARG A 194 -8.95 -8.00 2.04
CA ARG A 194 -7.67 -8.07 1.31
C ARG A 194 -7.79 -8.89 0.03
N LEU A 195 -8.52 -10.01 0.06
CA LEU A 195 -8.72 -10.86 -1.12
C LEU A 195 -9.54 -10.16 -2.19
N VAL A 196 -10.61 -9.45 -1.79
CA VAL A 196 -11.46 -8.67 -2.70
C VAL A 196 -10.66 -7.57 -3.39
N LEU A 197 -9.94 -6.76 -2.62
CA LEU A 197 -9.13 -5.67 -3.18
C LEU A 197 -8.05 -6.24 -4.12
N PHE A 198 -7.41 -7.35 -3.75
CA PHE A 198 -6.41 -7.98 -4.60
C PHE A 198 -7.00 -8.54 -5.90
N ALA A 199 -8.19 -9.13 -5.87
CA ALA A 199 -8.91 -9.56 -7.07
C ALA A 199 -9.18 -8.37 -8.00
N MET A 200 -9.63 -7.23 -7.46
CA MET A 200 -9.85 -6.02 -8.26
C MET A 200 -8.57 -5.46 -8.88
N ALA A 201 -7.44 -5.53 -8.17
CA ALA A 201 -6.15 -5.15 -8.73
C ALA A 201 -5.75 -6.06 -9.89
N LYS A 202 -5.99 -7.37 -9.76
CA LYS A 202 -5.77 -8.30 -10.86
C LYS A 202 -6.66 -7.95 -12.04
N ASP A 203 -7.95 -7.75 -11.84
CA ASP A 203 -8.90 -7.41 -12.92
C ASP A 203 -8.49 -6.13 -13.67
N LEU A 204 -8.02 -5.10 -12.95
CA LEU A 204 -7.53 -3.87 -13.57
C LEU A 204 -6.28 -4.11 -14.43
N LEU A 205 -5.33 -4.88 -13.91
CA LEU A 205 -4.08 -5.18 -14.62
C LEU A 205 -4.33 -6.08 -15.84
N SER A 206 -5.27 -7.02 -15.74
CA SER A 206 -5.68 -7.89 -16.84
C SER A 206 -6.70 -7.26 -17.79
N LYS A 207 -7.19 -6.05 -17.51
CA LYS A 207 -8.25 -5.38 -18.30
C LYS A 207 -9.55 -6.19 -18.38
N SER A 208 -9.86 -6.96 -17.34
CA SER A 208 -11.04 -7.83 -17.28
C SER A 208 -12.13 -7.24 -16.38
N GLY A 209 -13.32 -7.82 -16.46
CA GLY A 209 -14.43 -7.43 -15.59
C GLY A 209 -14.79 -5.96 -15.81
N PHE A 210 -14.96 -5.18 -14.74
CA PHE A 210 -15.41 -3.78 -14.86
C PHE A 210 -14.43 -2.86 -15.61
N PHE A 211 -13.22 -3.34 -15.92
CA PHE A 211 -12.15 -2.60 -16.58
C PHE A 211 -12.07 -2.83 -18.10
N GLU A 212 -12.91 -3.71 -18.67
CA GLU A 212 -12.95 -4.03 -20.11
C GLU A 212 -13.34 -2.84 -21.01
N ALA A 213 -13.84 -1.75 -20.43
CA ALA A 213 -14.25 -0.53 -21.13
C ALA A 213 -13.45 0.71 -20.70
N GLY A 214 -12.42 0.55 -19.86
CA GLY A 214 -11.61 1.64 -19.33
C GLY A 214 -11.40 1.58 -17.81
N LEU A 215 -10.62 2.50 -17.28
CA LEU A 215 -10.16 2.50 -15.88
C LEU A 215 -11.22 3.09 -14.94
N VAL A 216 -11.72 2.29 -13.99
CA VAL A 216 -12.83 2.66 -13.09
C VAL A 216 -12.34 3.00 -11.67
N ARG A 217 -12.83 4.11 -11.10
CA ARG A 217 -12.58 4.51 -9.70
C ARG A 217 -13.40 3.67 -8.72
N MET A 218 -12.83 3.39 -7.55
CA MET A 218 -13.52 2.65 -6.49
C MET A 218 -13.42 3.33 -5.11
N LEU A 219 -14.49 3.29 -4.32
CA LEU A 219 -14.51 3.75 -2.92
C LEU A 219 -14.91 2.62 -1.96
N TRP A 220 -14.07 2.30 -0.98
CA TRP A 220 -14.30 1.16 -0.10
C TRP A 220 -14.25 1.53 1.38
N TRP A 221 -15.33 1.23 2.10
CA TRP A 221 -15.28 1.18 3.57
C TRP A 221 -14.68 -0.14 4.03
N LEU A 222 -13.70 -0.09 4.92
CA LEU A 222 -12.99 -1.25 5.47
C LEU A 222 -12.73 -1.05 6.97
N PRO A 223 -12.53 -2.13 7.74
CA PRO A 223 -12.04 -2.01 9.10
C PRO A 223 -10.67 -1.32 9.12
N ASP A 224 -10.41 -0.44 10.09
CA ASP A 224 -9.13 0.29 10.20
C ASP A 224 -7.93 -0.66 10.21
N LEU A 225 -8.09 -1.82 10.84
CA LEU A 225 -7.06 -2.85 10.94
C LEU A 225 -6.62 -3.43 9.59
N ALA A 226 -7.43 -3.31 8.54
CA ALA A 226 -7.09 -3.78 7.20
C ALA A 226 -6.29 -2.72 6.40
N LYS A 227 -6.15 -1.48 6.88
CA LYS A 227 -5.38 -0.43 6.19
C LYS A 227 -3.92 -0.83 5.88
N PRO A 228 -3.14 -1.42 6.81
CA PRO A 228 -1.77 -1.86 6.51
C PRO A 228 -1.69 -2.93 5.41
N SER A 229 -2.77 -3.70 5.19
CA SER A 229 -2.87 -4.69 4.10
C SER A 229 -3.24 -4.03 2.76
N ALA A 230 -3.98 -2.92 2.79
CA ALA A 230 -4.51 -2.24 1.62
C ALA A 230 -3.57 -1.16 1.04
N MET A 231 -2.63 -0.64 1.83
CA MET A 231 -1.66 0.35 1.38
C MET A 231 -0.30 0.17 2.05
N SER A 232 0.77 0.57 1.35
CA SER A 232 2.12 0.61 1.89
C SER A 232 2.40 1.92 2.62
N ALA A 233 2.86 1.81 3.87
CA ALA A 233 3.13 2.93 4.76
C ALA A 233 4.49 2.86 5.47
N ASN A 234 5.18 1.70 5.43
CA ASN A 234 6.57 1.58 5.85
C ASN A 234 7.32 0.49 5.07
N LEU A 235 8.63 0.65 4.93
CA LEU A 235 9.49 -0.28 4.19
C LEU A 235 9.94 -1.54 4.95
N PRO A 236 10.25 -1.52 6.27
CA PRO A 236 10.81 -2.71 6.88
C PRO A 236 9.81 -3.88 6.96
N ASN A 237 8.55 -3.61 7.30
CA ASN A 237 7.58 -4.66 7.64
C ASN A 237 6.25 -4.58 6.87
N ASN A 238 5.89 -3.41 6.33
CA ASN A 238 4.60 -3.15 5.68
C ASN A 238 4.66 -3.15 4.14
N ARG A 239 5.57 -3.93 3.55
CA ARG A 239 5.58 -4.21 2.10
C ARG A 239 5.45 -5.71 1.82
N SER A 240 4.36 -6.08 1.15
CA SER A 240 3.97 -7.47 0.83
C SER A 240 3.47 -7.55 -0.62
N SER A 241 3.40 -8.75 -1.20
CA SER A 241 2.89 -8.92 -2.57
C SER A 241 1.49 -8.35 -2.78
N PHE A 242 0.66 -8.38 -1.75
CA PHE A 242 -0.71 -7.87 -1.83
C PHE A 242 -0.77 -6.35 -1.95
N ASN A 243 -0.07 -5.62 -1.07
CA ASN A 243 -0.09 -4.17 -1.16
C ASN A 243 0.74 -3.66 -2.33
N VAL A 244 1.82 -4.33 -2.74
CA VAL A 244 2.54 -3.97 -3.97
C VAL A 244 1.71 -4.21 -5.22
N GLY A 245 0.94 -5.30 -5.28
CA GLY A 245 -0.01 -5.53 -6.37
C GLY A 245 -1.09 -4.44 -6.41
N LEU A 246 -1.65 -4.07 -5.26
CA LEU A 246 -2.61 -2.97 -5.14
C LEU A 246 -2.00 -1.62 -5.55
N ASP A 247 -0.81 -1.30 -5.04
CA ASP A 247 -0.10 -0.05 -5.32
C ASP A 247 0.32 0.05 -6.79
N THR A 248 0.48 -1.09 -7.48
CA THR A 248 0.73 -1.12 -8.93
C THR A 248 -0.54 -0.81 -9.72
N ALA A 249 -1.68 -1.37 -9.31
CA ALA A 249 -2.96 -1.16 -9.98
C ALA A 249 -3.63 0.19 -9.65
N PHE A 250 -3.48 0.68 -8.43
CA PHE A 250 -4.22 1.83 -7.90
C PHE A 250 -3.31 2.82 -7.15
N THR A 251 -3.67 4.10 -7.22
CA THR A 251 -3.29 5.10 -6.23
C THR A 251 -4.32 5.07 -5.12
N THR A 252 -3.96 4.46 -3.99
CA THR A 252 -4.85 4.29 -2.83
C THR A 252 -4.62 5.40 -1.81
N SER A 253 -5.66 6.16 -1.49
CA SER A 253 -5.64 7.24 -0.48
C SER A 253 -6.67 6.99 0.62
N GLU A 254 -6.29 7.20 1.89
CA GLU A 254 -7.23 7.21 3.01
C GLU A 254 -8.04 8.53 2.99
N VAL A 255 -9.36 8.44 2.82
CA VAL A 255 -10.27 9.59 2.85
C VAL A 255 -10.64 9.95 4.28
N SER A 256 -10.94 8.94 5.08
CA SER A 256 -11.28 9.08 6.49
C SER A 256 -10.98 7.79 7.24
N GLY A 257 -10.65 7.90 8.52
CA GLY A 257 -10.44 6.74 9.40
C GLY A 257 -10.45 7.12 10.87
N VAL A 258 -10.59 6.14 11.76
CA VAL A 258 -10.66 6.38 13.21
C VAL A 258 -9.27 6.36 13.83
N LYS A 259 -8.47 5.34 13.53
CA LYS A 259 -7.09 5.19 14.00
C LYS A 259 -6.12 5.70 12.94
N PRO A 260 -5.12 6.55 13.29
CA PRO A 260 -4.09 6.92 12.34
C PRO A 260 -3.24 5.71 11.92
N MET A 261 -2.77 5.69 10.68
CA MET A 261 -1.95 4.60 10.13
C MET A 261 -0.75 4.24 11.03
N SER A 262 -0.04 5.24 11.56
CA SER A 262 1.10 5.03 12.46
C SER A 262 0.76 4.20 13.70
N SER A 263 -0.42 4.41 14.29
CA SER A 263 -0.87 3.63 15.46
C SER A 263 -1.16 2.16 15.15
N LEU A 264 -1.50 1.84 13.90
CA LEU A 264 -1.77 0.48 13.46
C LEU A 264 -0.47 -0.28 13.15
N LEU A 265 0.58 0.46 12.79
CA LEU A 265 1.92 -0.08 12.55
C LEU A 265 2.73 -0.23 13.85
N ASP A 266 2.32 0.42 14.94
CA ASP A 266 3.01 0.40 16.23
C ASP A 266 2.82 -0.91 17.03
N THR A 267 3.44 -2.00 16.56
CA THR A 267 3.61 -3.25 17.35
C THR A 267 4.96 -3.26 18.06
N HIS A 268 5.14 -4.10 19.11
CA HIS A 268 6.41 -4.21 19.84
C HIS A 268 7.61 -4.49 18.90
N TYR A 269 7.43 -5.33 17.89
CA TYR A 269 8.45 -5.65 16.88
C TYR A 269 8.72 -4.50 15.89
N ASN A 270 7.76 -3.59 15.70
CA ASN A 270 7.88 -2.46 14.77
C ASN A 270 8.50 -1.20 15.40
N LYS A 271 8.58 -1.12 16.74
CA LYS A 271 9.18 0.04 17.42
C LYS A 271 10.64 0.30 17.01
N GLN A 272 11.41 -0.77 16.74
CA GLN A 272 12.81 -0.69 16.32
C GLN A 272 12.99 -0.30 14.84
N ALA A 273 11.90 -0.33 14.07
CA ALA A 273 11.89 -0.12 12.63
C ALA A 273 11.07 1.12 12.23
N ARG A 274 10.89 2.06 13.17
CA ARG A 274 10.22 3.32 12.90
C ARG A 274 11.06 4.18 11.95
N ARG A 275 10.35 4.81 11.01
CA ARG A 275 10.89 5.87 10.17
C ARG A 275 11.22 7.08 11.04
N LEU A 276 12.18 7.91 10.61
CA LEU A 276 12.46 9.20 11.21
C LEU A 276 11.19 10.07 11.21
N GLU A 277 10.87 10.67 12.37
CA GLU A 277 9.68 11.52 12.50
C GLU A 277 9.76 12.75 11.58
N GLU A 278 10.96 13.28 11.34
CA GLU A 278 11.17 14.40 10.41
C GLU A 278 10.79 14.05 8.96
N LEU A 279 10.97 12.79 8.55
CA LEU A 279 10.50 12.34 7.23
C LEU A 279 8.97 12.29 7.19
N ASP A 280 8.30 11.85 8.26
CA ASP A 280 6.84 11.90 8.35
C ASP A 280 6.31 13.34 8.26
N VAL A 281 7.00 14.29 8.91
CA VAL A 281 6.69 15.72 8.83
C VAL A 281 6.86 16.24 7.41
N LEU A 282 7.98 15.93 6.76
CA LEU A 282 8.25 16.31 5.38
C LEU A 282 7.15 15.79 4.45
N MET A 283 6.80 14.50 4.53
CA MET A 283 5.77 13.89 3.69
C MET A 283 4.38 14.49 3.94
N ALA A 284 4.05 14.84 5.20
CA ALA A 284 2.82 15.56 5.52
C ALA A 284 2.81 16.99 4.94
N GLN A 285 3.93 17.71 4.97
CA GLN A 285 4.05 19.03 4.35
C GLN A 285 3.90 18.95 2.82
N GLN A 286 4.56 18.00 2.17
CA GLN A 286 4.42 17.76 0.72
C GLN A 286 2.99 17.37 0.35
N THR A 287 2.33 16.56 1.16
CA THR A 287 0.89 16.25 1.00
C THR A 287 0.04 17.51 1.09
N ALA A 288 0.27 18.38 2.07
CA ALA A 288 -0.46 19.64 2.17
C ALA A 288 -0.23 20.57 0.98
N LEU A 289 0.99 20.59 0.40
CA LEU A 289 1.30 21.34 -0.82
C LEU A 289 0.57 20.77 -2.05
N ARG A 290 0.53 19.44 -2.20
CA ARG A 290 -0.25 18.75 -3.24
C ARG A 290 -1.75 19.04 -3.12
N ALA A 291 -2.29 18.99 -1.89
CA ALA A 291 -3.69 19.31 -1.64
C ALA A 291 -4.06 20.76 -2.03
N LYS A 292 -3.15 21.72 -1.76
CA LYS A 292 -3.33 23.13 -2.13
C LYS A 292 -3.26 23.37 -3.64
N SER A 293 -2.31 22.75 -4.32
CA SER A 293 -2.13 22.89 -5.78
C SER A 293 -3.27 22.26 -6.57
N THR A 294 -3.89 21.20 -6.04
CA THR A 294 -5.03 20.51 -6.67
C THR A 294 -6.36 21.27 -6.51
N THR A 295 -6.35 22.56 -6.17
CA THR A 295 -7.56 23.40 -5.91
C THR A 295 -8.50 22.88 -4.81
N SER A 296 -8.09 21.88 -4.02
CA SER A 296 -9.00 20.97 -3.30
C SER A 296 -8.78 20.87 -1.79
N THR A 297 -8.51 21.97 -1.10
CA THR A 297 -8.77 22.00 0.36
C THR A 297 -10.15 22.62 0.58
N PRO A 298 -11.20 21.84 0.88
CA PRO A 298 -12.45 22.40 1.35
C PRO A 298 -12.27 22.88 2.79
N GLU A 299 -11.56 24.00 2.96
CA GLU A 299 -11.34 24.65 4.27
C GLU A 299 -12.63 25.25 4.84
N ARG A 300 -13.67 25.45 4.01
CA ARG A 300 -14.87 26.19 4.42
C ARG A 300 -16.10 25.36 4.82
N SER A 301 -16.18 24.07 4.48
CA SER A 301 -17.41 23.27 4.69
C SER A 301 -17.25 22.02 5.54
N VAL A 302 -16.04 21.48 5.70
CA VAL A 302 -15.82 20.22 6.44
C VAL A 302 -15.76 20.51 7.94
N LYS A 303 -16.70 19.96 8.72
CA LYS A 303 -16.75 20.19 10.18
C LYS A 303 -15.80 19.28 10.95
N ARG A 304 -15.37 18.17 10.34
CA ARG A 304 -14.34 17.29 10.92
C ARG A 304 -12.97 17.89 10.81
N ARG A 305 -12.19 17.68 11.87
CA ARG A 305 -10.80 18.07 11.90
C ARG A 305 -9.98 17.06 11.12
N LEU A 306 -8.95 17.56 10.41
CA LEU A 306 -7.82 16.74 10.07
C LEU A 306 -7.16 16.23 11.36
N PRO A 307 -6.53 15.04 11.35
CA PRO A 307 -5.62 14.61 12.41
C PRO A 307 -4.70 15.78 12.76
N LYS A 308 -4.51 16.04 14.05
CA LYS A 308 -3.66 17.17 14.48
C LYS A 308 -2.22 16.96 13.95
N ALA A 309 -1.88 17.61 12.84
CA ALA A 309 -0.50 17.82 12.41
C ALA A 309 0.31 18.59 13.49
N ASP A 310 -0.37 19.21 14.45
CA ASP A 310 0.19 19.85 15.65
C ASP A 310 0.77 18.90 16.70
N ARG A 311 0.84 17.58 16.44
CA ARG A 311 1.72 16.71 17.24
C ARG A 311 3.19 17.04 17.03
N PHE A 312 3.55 17.65 15.90
CA PHE A 312 4.93 17.98 15.61
C PHE A 312 5.31 19.33 16.22
N THR A 313 6.32 19.30 17.11
CA THR A 313 6.96 20.48 17.70
C THR A 313 7.48 21.43 16.61
N LYS A 314 7.58 22.72 16.93
CA LYS A 314 8.20 23.72 16.04
C LYS A 314 9.61 23.29 15.61
N GLU A 315 10.33 22.66 16.51
CA GLU A 315 11.67 22.14 16.26
C GLU A 315 11.67 21.03 15.20
N MET A 316 10.78 20.04 15.29
CA MET A 316 10.66 18.99 14.26
C MET A 316 10.30 19.57 12.89
N LYS A 317 9.40 20.56 12.86
CA LYS A 317 9.05 21.27 11.60
C LYS A 317 10.26 22.00 11.01
N LYS A 318 11.10 22.60 11.85
CA LYS A 318 12.35 23.24 11.43
C LYS A 318 13.34 22.22 10.86
N ARG A 319 13.58 21.11 11.59
CA ARG A 319 14.48 20.03 11.14
C ARG A 319 14.01 19.40 9.82
N ALA A 320 12.70 19.21 9.66
CA ALA A 320 12.11 18.70 8.41
C ALA A 320 12.36 19.63 7.20
N ALA A 321 12.41 20.95 7.42
CA ALA A 321 12.70 21.93 6.37
C ALA A 321 14.19 21.97 6.00
N GLU A 322 15.07 21.44 6.84
CA GLU A 322 16.53 21.38 6.62
C GLU A 322 16.97 20.05 5.95
N LEU A 323 16.05 19.11 5.72
CA LEU A 323 16.39 17.83 5.09
C LEU A 323 16.76 18.05 3.62
N LEU A 324 17.85 17.43 3.18
CA LEU A 324 18.33 17.51 1.81
C LEU A 324 18.09 16.19 1.08
N SER A 325 17.50 16.26 -0.12
CA SER A 325 17.38 15.08 -0.99
C SER A 325 18.75 14.73 -1.58
N PRO A 326 19.17 13.45 -1.56
CA PRO A 326 20.37 13.02 -2.27
C PRO A 326 20.20 13.05 -3.79
N LEU A 327 18.98 13.24 -4.30
CA LEU A 327 18.66 13.31 -5.74
C LEU A 327 18.63 14.76 -6.27
N ASP A 328 18.79 15.75 -5.40
CA ASP A 328 18.82 17.16 -5.79
C ASP A 328 20.28 17.64 -5.97
N SER A 329 20.47 18.76 -6.68
CA SER A 329 21.78 19.42 -6.86
C SER A 329 22.86 18.49 -7.44
N LEU A 330 22.47 17.67 -8.41
CA LEU A 330 23.33 16.67 -9.08
C LEU A 330 24.51 17.33 -9.81
N ALA A 331 25.59 16.57 -9.98
CA ALA A 331 26.70 17.04 -10.81
C ALA A 331 26.29 17.12 -12.28
N GLU A 332 26.59 18.24 -12.92
CA GLU A 332 26.22 18.50 -14.31
C GLU A 332 27.34 18.20 -15.30
N THR A 333 28.60 18.24 -14.83
CA THR A 333 29.80 18.06 -15.65
C THR A 333 30.65 16.90 -15.14
N SER A 334 31.46 16.32 -16.02
CA SER A 334 32.39 15.23 -15.68
C SER A 334 33.46 15.67 -14.67
N GLU A 335 33.91 16.92 -14.73
CA GLU A 335 34.89 17.51 -13.82
C GLU A 335 34.33 17.70 -12.40
N ASP A 336 33.11 18.26 -12.27
CA ASP A 336 32.42 18.39 -10.99
C ASP A 336 32.18 17.01 -10.36
N LEU A 337 31.67 16.07 -11.16
CA LEU A 337 31.44 14.71 -10.72
C LEU A 337 32.73 14.03 -10.26
N SER A 338 33.84 14.18 -10.99
CA SER A 338 35.14 13.64 -10.57
C SER A 338 35.59 14.20 -9.22
N THR A 339 35.43 15.51 -9.01
CA THR A 339 35.78 16.19 -7.75
C THR A 339 34.93 15.69 -6.59
N LYS A 340 33.62 15.48 -6.81
CA LYS A 340 32.72 14.89 -5.81
C LYS A 340 33.10 13.44 -5.50
N ILE A 341 33.47 12.63 -6.52
CA ILE A 341 33.96 11.26 -6.34
C ILE A 341 35.20 11.24 -5.44
N ASP A 342 36.16 12.13 -5.67
CA ASP A 342 37.40 12.19 -4.89
C ASP A 342 37.15 12.59 -3.44
N THR A 343 36.23 13.55 -3.23
CA THR A 343 35.81 13.97 -1.89
C THR A 343 35.16 12.82 -1.11
N VAL A 344 34.25 12.08 -1.74
CA VAL A 344 33.59 10.91 -1.13
C VAL A 344 34.58 9.77 -0.88
N SER A 345 35.53 9.54 -1.78
CA SER A 345 36.60 8.55 -1.61
C SER A 345 37.51 8.87 -0.43
N ALA A 346 37.91 10.13 -0.28
CA ALA A 346 38.71 10.61 0.85
C ALA A 346 37.96 10.41 2.18
N ARG A 347 36.68 10.79 2.24
CA ARG A 347 35.83 10.60 3.42
C ARG A 347 35.62 9.13 3.76
N LEU A 348 35.39 8.25 2.77
CA LEU A 348 35.31 6.81 3.01
C LEU A 348 36.60 6.27 3.62
N THR A 349 37.75 6.71 3.10
CA THR A 349 39.06 6.32 3.63
C THR A 349 39.22 6.76 5.07
N GLU A 350 38.84 7.99 5.42
CA GLU A 350 38.83 8.51 6.78
C GLU A 350 37.93 7.69 7.72
N ILE A 351 36.65 7.53 7.36
CA ILE A 351 35.65 6.79 8.15
C ILE A 351 36.08 5.34 8.35
N SER A 352 36.67 4.70 7.32
CA SER A 352 37.10 3.31 7.39
C SER A 352 38.14 3.00 8.48
N LYS A 353 38.91 4.02 8.92
CA LYS A 353 39.95 3.88 9.95
C LYS A 353 39.36 3.56 11.32
N TRP A 354 38.15 4.05 11.63
CA TRP A 354 37.55 3.96 12.96
C TRP A 354 36.16 3.29 12.97
N ALA A 355 35.42 3.32 11.85
CA ALA A 355 34.10 2.71 11.75
C ALA A 355 34.13 1.17 11.61
N GLY A 356 35.27 0.58 11.21
CA GLY A 356 35.41 -0.86 10.98
C GLY A 356 35.79 -1.72 12.19
N THR A 357 36.12 -1.12 13.35
CA THR A 357 36.67 -1.83 14.52
C THR A 357 35.71 -1.81 15.70
N PHE A 358 35.25 -2.97 16.17
CA PHE A 358 34.41 -3.14 17.37
C PHE A 358 35.13 -2.87 18.71
N ARG A 359 36.31 -2.26 18.70
CA ARG A 359 37.02 -1.93 19.94
C ARG A 359 36.39 -0.68 20.56
N VAL A 360 36.19 -0.72 21.88
CA VAL A 360 35.90 0.46 22.71
C VAL A 360 36.88 1.55 22.30
N ALA A 361 36.33 2.69 21.86
CA ALA A 361 37.10 3.82 21.39
C ALA A 361 38.13 4.21 22.46
N LYS A 362 39.38 4.41 22.07
CA LYS A 362 40.30 5.14 22.95
C LYS A 362 39.88 6.61 22.87
N THR A 363 40.08 7.38 23.95
CA THR A 363 39.80 8.83 24.02
C THR A 363 40.31 9.65 22.82
N ARG A 364 41.33 9.16 22.11
CA ARG A 364 41.89 9.79 20.90
C ARG A 364 40.99 9.71 19.65
N ASP A 365 39.99 8.81 19.63
CA ASP A 365 39.07 8.66 18.50
C ASP A 365 37.88 9.64 18.57
N GLU A 366 37.59 10.23 19.74
CA GLU A 366 36.44 11.13 19.93
C GLU A 366 36.54 12.43 19.13
N ASP A 367 37.69 13.11 19.14
CA ASP A 367 37.86 14.38 18.42
C ASP A 367 37.81 14.17 16.90
N VAL A 368 38.35 13.04 16.42
CA VAL A 368 38.26 12.63 15.01
C VAL A 368 36.81 12.43 14.60
N ILE A 369 36.00 11.80 15.47
CA ILE A 369 34.59 11.58 15.20
C ILE A 369 33.79 12.87 15.25
N ARG A 370 34.01 13.72 16.26
CA ARG A 370 33.33 15.03 16.33
C ARG A 370 33.62 15.86 15.09
N SER A 371 34.87 15.86 14.61
CA SER A 371 35.25 16.50 13.33
C SER A 371 34.52 15.88 12.14
N ALA A 372 34.43 14.54 12.07
CA ALA A 372 33.70 13.85 10.99
C ALA A 372 32.19 14.14 10.99
N LEU A 373 31.58 14.34 12.17
CA LEU A 373 30.18 14.73 12.32
C LEU A 373 29.92 16.21 11.97
N GLN A 374 30.91 17.09 12.10
CA GLN A 374 30.79 18.49 11.67
C GLN A 374 30.76 18.65 10.14
N THR A 375 31.23 17.65 9.41
CA THR A 375 31.38 17.68 7.93
C THR A 375 30.30 16.87 7.21
N LEU A 376 29.17 16.59 7.86
CA LEU A 376 28.03 15.90 7.24
C LEU A 376 27.46 16.71 6.08
N GLN A 377 27.11 16.03 4.99
CA GLN A 377 26.48 16.63 3.83
C GLN A 377 24.95 16.58 3.95
N PHE A 378 24.44 15.57 4.65
CA PHE A 378 23.01 15.35 4.86
C PHE A 378 22.63 15.60 6.32
N PRO A 379 22.07 16.79 6.66
CA PRO A 379 21.76 17.18 8.04
C PRO A 379 20.83 16.21 8.75
N GLN A 380 19.94 15.54 8.00
CA GLN A 380 19.02 14.53 8.52
C GLN A 380 19.70 13.37 9.26
N CYS A 381 20.99 13.11 9.00
CA CYS A 381 21.72 12.05 9.68
C CYS A 381 21.92 12.38 11.16
N ASN A 382 21.97 13.66 11.57
CA ASN A 382 22.06 14.06 12.99
C ASN A 382 20.83 13.64 13.80
N SER A 383 19.65 13.54 13.17
CA SER A 383 18.43 13.09 13.84
C SER A 383 18.45 11.60 14.22
N LEU A 384 19.39 10.82 13.69
CA LEU A 384 19.52 9.40 14.03
C LEU A 384 19.93 9.17 15.48
N ASP A 385 20.63 10.14 16.11
CA ASP A 385 20.98 10.09 17.53
C ASP A 385 19.72 9.89 18.41
N ALA A 386 18.63 10.58 18.07
CA ALA A 386 17.37 10.51 18.81
C ALA A 386 16.65 9.16 18.68
N ILE A 387 16.80 8.46 17.55
CA ILE A 387 16.21 7.12 17.34
C ILE A 387 16.89 6.08 18.22
N HIS A 388 18.22 6.13 18.31
CA HIS A 388 18.98 5.15 19.09
C HIS A 388 18.89 5.39 20.61
N HIS A 389 18.70 6.63 21.06
CA HIS A 389 18.48 6.93 22.50
C HIS A 389 17.17 6.33 23.05
N ASN A 390 16.14 6.15 22.22
CA ASN A 390 14.88 5.50 22.61
C ASN A 390 14.99 3.96 22.74
N MET A 391 16.13 3.36 22.38
CA MET A 391 16.36 1.90 22.41
C MET A 391 16.95 1.38 23.74
N ASN A 392 16.85 2.16 24.82
CA ASN A 392 17.20 1.75 26.19
C ASN A 392 18.64 1.21 26.33
N THR A 393 19.59 1.72 25.55
CA THR A 393 21.01 1.46 25.74
C THR A 393 21.62 2.54 26.62
N LYS A 394 22.37 2.12 27.64
CA LYS A 394 23.14 3.01 28.53
C LYS A 394 24.15 3.83 27.71
N SER A 395 24.68 4.90 28.29
CA SER A 395 25.64 5.88 27.76
C SER A 395 26.93 5.36 27.05
N GLU A 396 27.11 4.06 26.89
CA GLU A 396 28.24 3.43 26.17
C GLU A 396 28.10 3.49 24.63
N ASP A 397 27.00 4.06 24.08
CA ASP A 397 26.61 3.94 22.67
C ASP A 397 26.78 5.22 21.81
N GLU A 398 27.31 6.32 22.35
CA GLU A 398 27.51 7.57 21.57
C GLU A 398 28.40 7.35 20.33
N PHE A 399 29.46 6.55 20.48
CA PHE A 399 30.37 6.21 19.39
C PHE A 399 29.71 5.30 18.33
N ALA A 400 28.85 4.38 18.75
CA ALA A 400 28.10 3.52 17.84
C ALA A 400 27.08 4.35 17.02
N ASN A 401 26.46 5.34 17.64
CA ASN A 401 25.57 6.28 16.97
C ASN A 401 26.35 7.15 15.97
N ALA A 402 27.46 7.75 16.39
CA ALA A 402 28.29 8.55 15.48
C ALA A 402 28.79 7.75 14.27
N ARG A 403 29.15 6.48 14.46
CA ARG A 403 29.46 5.55 13.38
C ARG A 403 28.27 5.36 12.44
N MET A 404 27.08 5.13 12.97
CA MET A 404 25.86 4.99 12.18
C MET A 404 25.62 6.25 11.34
N ILE A 405 25.69 7.42 11.97
CA ILE A 405 25.46 8.74 11.34
C ILE A 405 26.43 8.94 10.17
N ALA A 406 27.73 8.79 10.41
CA ALA A 406 28.74 8.98 9.37
C ALA A 406 28.60 7.95 8.24
N THR A 407 28.20 6.72 8.55
CA THR A 407 28.01 5.65 7.56
C THR A 407 26.77 5.86 6.71
N VAL A 408 25.66 6.34 7.29
CA VAL A 408 24.44 6.67 6.54
C VAL A 408 24.68 7.90 5.66
N ASP A 409 25.33 8.95 6.16
CA ASP A 409 25.74 10.11 5.36
C ASP A 409 26.57 9.66 4.15
N LEU A 410 27.57 8.80 4.36
CA LEU A 410 28.37 8.25 3.27
C LEU A 410 27.54 7.45 2.26
N GLY A 411 26.56 6.67 2.72
CA GLY A 411 25.63 5.94 1.85
C GLY A 411 24.77 6.87 0.99
N LEU A 412 24.27 7.98 1.57
CA LEU A 412 23.52 9.01 0.85
C LEU A 412 24.39 9.74 -0.17
N ARG A 413 25.66 10.02 0.15
CA ARG A 413 26.63 10.60 -0.80
C ARG A 413 26.88 9.67 -1.97
N ILE A 414 27.02 8.36 -1.74
CA ILE A 414 27.17 7.38 -2.81
C ILE A 414 25.92 7.38 -3.71
N ILE A 415 24.72 7.41 -3.15
CA ILE A 415 23.47 7.55 -3.93
C ILE A 415 23.49 8.83 -4.78
N HIS A 416 23.93 9.95 -4.20
CA HIS A 416 24.05 11.22 -4.93
C HIS A 416 25.04 11.13 -6.10
N LEU A 417 26.17 10.44 -5.93
CA LEU A 417 27.12 10.18 -7.03
C LEU A 417 26.50 9.29 -8.12
N GLU A 418 25.77 8.23 -7.72
CA GLU A 418 25.08 7.34 -8.65
C GLU A 418 24.02 8.09 -9.49
N ALA A 419 23.24 8.97 -8.87
CA ALA A 419 22.28 9.83 -9.56
C ALA A 419 22.97 10.85 -10.47
N SER A 420 24.08 11.45 -10.01
CA SER A 420 24.85 12.44 -10.78
C SER A 420 25.50 11.84 -12.03
N VAL A 421 25.95 10.58 -11.97
CA VAL A 421 26.45 9.89 -13.18
C VAL A 421 25.36 9.79 -14.25
N LYS A 422 24.13 9.48 -13.84
CA LYS A 422 23.01 9.38 -14.78
C LYS A 422 22.63 10.74 -15.37
N GLU A 423 22.72 11.81 -14.58
CA GLU A 423 22.56 13.18 -15.08
C GLU A 423 23.62 13.56 -16.12
N VAL A 424 24.90 13.25 -15.86
CA VAL A 424 26.00 13.52 -16.81
C VAL A 424 25.86 12.67 -18.09
N GLU A 425 25.42 11.41 -17.96
CA GLU A 425 25.15 10.51 -19.09
C GLU A 425 24.03 11.05 -19.98
N ASP A 426 22.89 11.46 -19.39
CA ASP A 426 21.72 11.94 -20.13
C ASP A 426 21.97 13.27 -20.86
N ARG A 427 22.86 14.12 -20.35
CA ARG A 427 23.22 15.39 -21.02
C ARG A 427 24.01 15.19 -22.31
N GLY A 428 24.65 14.03 -22.51
CA GLY A 428 25.34 13.69 -23.74
C GLY A 428 26.59 14.54 -24.09
N VAL A 429 27.01 15.45 -23.20
CA VAL A 429 28.20 16.31 -23.41
C VAL A 429 29.50 15.56 -23.17
N THR A 430 29.47 14.56 -22.28
CA THR A 430 30.65 13.78 -21.89
C THR A 430 30.74 12.51 -22.74
N LYS A 431 31.97 12.14 -23.16
CA LYS A 431 32.20 10.91 -23.94
C LYS A 431 31.80 9.67 -23.13
N GLU A 432 31.18 8.69 -23.78
CA GLU A 432 30.70 7.46 -23.13
C GLU A 432 31.82 6.70 -22.38
N GLU A 433 33.04 6.70 -22.93
CA GLU A 433 34.21 6.09 -22.27
C GLU A 433 34.57 6.77 -20.94
N GLU A 434 34.42 8.08 -20.85
CA GLU A 434 34.68 8.85 -19.63
C GLU A 434 33.59 8.58 -18.59
N VAL A 435 32.33 8.51 -19.00
CA VAL A 435 31.21 8.13 -18.13
C VAL A 435 31.45 6.73 -17.55
N LYS A 436 31.88 5.76 -18.36
CA LYS A 436 32.23 4.40 -17.90
C LYS A 436 33.40 4.39 -16.90
N LYS A 437 34.40 5.25 -17.08
CA LYS A 437 35.50 5.41 -16.10
C LYS A 437 34.97 5.95 -14.76
N LEU A 438 34.09 6.95 -14.79
CA LEU A 438 33.47 7.51 -13.58
C LEU A 438 32.58 6.48 -12.88
N GLN A 439 31.74 5.74 -13.62
CA GLN A 439 30.95 4.62 -13.11
C GLN A 439 31.83 3.57 -12.41
N THR A 440 32.96 3.20 -13.01
CA THR A 440 33.90 2.23 -12.43
C THR A 440 34.47 2.71 -11.09
N ARG A 441 34.81 4.01 -10.99
CA ARG A 441 35.27 4.61 -9.73
C ARG A 441 34.19 4.58 -8.65
N ILE A 442 32.94 4.91 -9.00
CA ILE A 442 31.82 4.86 -8.06
C ILE A 442 31.54 3.42 -7.60
N LEU A 443 31.56 2.45 -8.51
CA LEU A 443 31.42 1.03 -8.18
C LEU A 443 32.53 0.56 -7.23
N ALA A 444 33.77 1.05 -7.39
CA ALA A 444 34.87 0.76 -6.49
C ALA A 444 34.64 1.34 -5.08
N ILE A 445 34.17 2.59 -4.98
CA ILE A 445 33.78 3.22 -3.70
C ILE A 445 32.66 2.42 -3.03
N ASN A 446 31.62 2.07 -3.78
CA ASN A 446 30.48 1.30 -3.27
C ASN A 446 30.92 -0.10 -2.76
N LYS A 447 31.84 -0.78 -3.47
CA LYS A 447 32.42 -2.05 -3.01
C LYS A 447 33.17 -1.89 -1.69
N GLN A 448 33.92 -0.80 -1.51
CA GLN A 448 34.61 -0.51 -0.26
C GLN A 448 33.63 -0.17 0.88
N PHE A 449 32.60 0.62 0.60
CA PHE A 449 31.52 0.93 1.54
C PHE A 449 30.80 -0.34 2.03
N ARG A 450 30.48 -1.27 1.13
CA ARG A 450 29.89 -2.56 1.52
C ARG A 450 30.80 -3.38 2.44
N LYS A 451 32.09 -3.42 2.17
CA LYS A 451 33.06 -4.08 3.06
C LYS A 451 33.10 -3.42 4.44
N LEU A 452 32.97 -2.09 4.49
CA LEU A 452 32.93 -1.34 5.75
C LEU A 452 31.72 -1.75 6.59
N ILE A 453 30.51 -1.69 6.02
CA ILE A 453 29.29 -2.06 6.75
C ILE A 453 29.26 -3.55 7.13
N GLN A 454 29.82 -4.42 6.29
CA GLN A 454 29.95 -5.86 6.58
C GLN A 454 30.88 -6.13 7.77
N LYS A 455 31.99 -5.40 7.89
CA LYS A 455 32.88 -5.48 9.06
C LYS A 455 32.20 -5.07 10.36
N GLY A 456 31.24 -4.15 10.28
CA GLY A 456 30.41 -3.73 11.42
C GLY A 456 29.31 -4.71 11.81
N GLY A 457 29.24 -5.89 11.17
CA GLY A 457 28.30 -6.96 11.51
C GLY A 457 26.91 -6.79 10.89
N GLU A 458 26.10 -7.84 11.01
CA GLU A 458 24.78 -7.93 10.37
C GLU A 458 23.81 -6.83 10.84
N ARG A 459 23.88 -6.45 12.13
CA ARG A 459 23.03 -5.40 12.70
C ARG A 459 23.28 -4.05 12.03
N LEU A 460 24.53 -3.59 11.99
CA LEU A 460 24.89 -2.32 11.34
C LEU A 460 24.49 -2.33 9.86
N MET A 461 24.78 -3.41 9.14
CA MET A 461 24.44 -3.53 7.73
C MET A 461 22.92 -3.39 7.50
N ASN A 462 22.10 -4.04 8.33
CA ASN A 462 20.64 -3.97 8.21
C ASN A 462 20.09 -2.60 8.59
N ASP A 463 20.61 -1.98 9.65
CA ASP A 463 20.19 -0.65 10.10
C ASP A 463 20.55 0.43 9.06
N VAL A 464 21.80 0.46 8.58
CA VAL A 464 22.24 1.39 7.52
C VAL A 464 21.38 1.20 6.26
N SER A 465 21.17 -0.04 5.82
CA SER A 465 20.35 -0.28 4.62
C SER A 465 18.93 0.23 4.81
N ARG A 466 18.29 -0.08 5.95
CA ARG A 466 16.93 0.38 6.25
C ARG A 466 16.85 1.90 6.24
N LEU A 467 17.80 2.60 6.86
CA LEU A 467 17.80 4.05 6.93
C LEU A 467 17.99 4.69 5.54
N LEU A 468 18.90 4.15 4.72
CA LEU A 468 19.07 4.62 3.34
C LEU A 468 17.81 4.38 2.50
N GLU A 469 17.14 3.24 2.70
CA GLU A 469 15.90 2.90 2.01
C GLU A 469 14.74 3.81 2.41
N ASP A 470 14.57 4.10 3.71
CA ASP A 470 13.55 5.03 4.21
C ASP A 470 13.73 6.43 3.60
N GLN A 471 14.98 6.91 3.51
CA GLN A 471 15.31 8.18 2.84
C GLN A 471 14.96 8.11 1.35
N MET A 472 15.30 7.01 0.67
CA MET A 472 15.02 6.86 -0.75
C MET A 472 13.53 6.77 -1.09
N ALA A 473 12.73 6.09 -0.26
CA ALA A 473 11.29 6.03 -0.48
C ALA A 473 10.62 7.40 -0.31
N CYS A 474 11.17 8.28 0.53
CA CYS A 474 10.64 9.64 0.73
C CYS A 474 11.09 10.62 -0.36
N PHE A 475 12.37 10.57 -0.76
CA PHE A 475 12.93 11.57 -1.70
C PHE A 475 12.82 11.17 -3.18
N SER A 476 12.57 9.89 -3.49
CA SER A 476 12.40 9.48 -4.87
C SER A 476 11.17 10.17 -5.49
N PRO A 477 11.28 10.69 -6.72
CA PRO A 477 10.14 11.28 -7.43
C PRO A 477 9.02 10.25 -7.65
N THR A 478 9.39 8.99 -7.85
CA THR A 478 8.46 7.85 -7.83
C THR A 478 8.26 7.40 -6.39
N THR A 479 7.32 8.01 -5.67
CA THR A 479 7.04 7.67 -4.28
C THR A 479 6.67 6.19 -4.15
N LEU A 480 7.49 5.45 -3.40
CA LEU A 480 7.36 3.99 -3.28
C LEU A 480 6.19 3.57 -2.38
N LEU A 481 5.83 4.43 -1.42
CA LEU A 481 4.80 4.16 -0.42
C LEU A 481 3.51 4.90 -0.76
N SER A 482 2.40 4.16 -0.87
CA SER A 482 1.08 4.76 -1.15
C SER A 482 0.64 5.77 -0.10
N TRP A 483 0.98 5.52 1.17
CA TRP A 483 0.73 6.47 2.25
C TRP A 483 1.36 7.84 1.98
N ASP A 484 2.58 7.84 1.48
CA ASP A 484 3.34 9.05 1.18
C ASP A 484 2.91 9.69 -0.14
N ASN A 485 2.28 8.93 -1.05
CA ASN A 485 1.75 9.45 -2.31
C ASN A 485 0.33 10.04 -2.19
N ARG A 486 -0.22 10.13 -0.98
CA ARG A 486 -1.58 10.63 -0.76
C ARG A 486 -1.75 12.06 -1.28
N SER A 487 -2.86 12.30 -1.96
CA SER A 487 -3.20 13.63 -2.49
C SER A 487 -3.65 14.60 -1.41
N TYR A 488 -4.07 14.08 -0.26
CA TYR A 488 -4.66 14.84 0.83
C TYR A 488 -4.52 14.09 2.17
N GLU A 489 -4.74 14.78 3.29
CA GLU A 489 -4.74 14.20 4.64
C GLU A 489 -6.11 13.60 5.00
N PRO A 490 -6.19 12.40 5.61
CA PRO A 490 -7.47 11.78 5.91
C PRO A 490 -8.29 12.57 6.94
N LEU A 491 -9.61 12.56 6.83
CA LEU A 491 -10.51 13.11 7.85
C LEU A 491 -10.57 12.21 9.10
N GLN A 492 -10.59 12.82 10.29
CA GLN A 492 -10.70 12.07 11.54
C GLN A 492 -12.14 11.59 11.79
N ALA A 493 -12.37 10.28 11.61
CA ALA A 493 -13.61 9.61 11.99
C ALA A 493 -13.68 9.34 13.51
N SER A 494 -14.89 9.05 14.03
CA SER A 494 -15.13 8.59 15.40
C SER A 494 -15.80 7.21 15.37
N GLN A 495 -15.56 6.37 16.39
CA GLN A 495 -16.25 5.07 16.49
C GLN A 495 -17.77 5.21 16.54
N THR A 496 -18.28 6.33 17.09
CA THR A 496 -19.71 6.66 17.16
C THR A 496 -20.34 6.99 15.80
N ASP A 497 -19.55 7.05 14.74
CA ASP A 497 -20.04 7.23 13.38
C ASP A 497 -20.56 5.95 12.74
N PHE A 498 -20.27 4.82 13.37
CA PHE A 498 -20.59 3.49 12.91
C PHE A 498 -21.49 2.77 13.92
N TYR A 499 -22.29 1.83 13.41
CA TYR A 499 -23.10 0.93 14.22
C TYR A 499 -22.80 -0.53 13.84
N PRO A 500 -22.41 -1.39 14.79
CA PRO A 500 -22.02 -1.05 16.16
C PRO A 500 -20.81 -0.10 16.19
N GLU A 501 -20.58 0.56 17.32
CA GLU A 501 -19.43 1.46 17.48
C GLU A 501 -18.13 0.70 17.22
N THR A 502 -17.41 1.09 16.16
CA THR A 502 -16.26 0.34 15.65
C THR A 502 -15.37 1.24 14.80
N GLU A 503 -14.23 0.71 14.36
CA GLU A 503 -13.17 1.47 13.69
C GLU A 503 -13.17 1.12 12.20
N VAL A 504 -13.59 2.08 11.39
CA VAL A 504 -13.74 1.91 9.94
C VAL A 504 -13.08 3.09 9.24
N ALA A 505 -12.41 2.80 8.13
CA ALA A 505 -11.87 3.78 7.21
C ALA A 505 -12.56 3.71 5.85
N LEU A 506 -12.51 4.82 5.12
CA LEU A 506 -12.85 4.91 3.71
C LEU A 506 -11.57 5.08 2.89
N LEU A 507 -11.37 4.22 1.89
CA LEU A 507 -10.32 4.40 0.89
C LEU A 507 -10.91 4.87 -0.42
N ASP A 508 -10.16 5.74 -1.06
CA ASP A 508 -10.31 6.12 -2.45
C ASP A 508 -9.22 5.42 -3.27
N MET A 509 -9.64 4.60 -4.22
CA MET A 509 -8.77 3.84 -5.10
C MET A 509 -8.91 4.37 -6.52
N MET A 510 -7.97 5.22 -6.89
CA MET A 510 -7.87 5.76 -8.24
C MET A 510 -7.05 4.81 -9.12
N PRO A 511 -7.58 4.36 -10.27
CA PRO A 511 -6.86 3.41 -11.12
C PRO A 511 -5.62 4.05 -11.75
N LYS A 512 -4.54 3.29 -11.86
CA LYS A 512 -3.32 3.69 -12.58
C LYS A 512 -3.34 3.16 -14.00
N SER A 513 -2.78 3.95 -14.91
CA SER A 513 -2.54 3.56 -16.30
C SER A 513 -1.26 2.71 -16.38
N VAL A 514 -1.36 1.43 -16.00
CA VAL A 514 -0.27 0.43 -16.11
C VAL A 514 -0.61 -0.63 -17.15
N ASP A 515 0.33 -0.85 -18.07
CA ASP A 515 0.25 -1.86 -19.12
C ASP A 515 1.37 -2.90 -18.95
N LEU A 516 0.96 -4.12 -18.63
CA LEU A 516 1.85 -5.27 -18.46
C LEU A 516 1.92 -6.14 -19.71
N SER A 517 1.13 -5.84 -20.76
CA SER A 517 1.13 -6.63 -21.98
C SER A 517 2.48 -6.54 -22.69
N VAL A 518 2.80 -7.60 -23.43
CA VAL A 518 4.03 -7.68 -24.24
C VAL A 518 3.60 -8.01 -25.66
N PRO A 519 3.77 -7.09 -26.63
CA PRO A 519 3.38 -7.31 -28.01
C PRO A 519 3.89 -8.66 -28.53
N ASP A 520 3.03 -9.40 -29.21
CA ASP A 520 3.29 -10.72 -29.82
C ASP A 520 3.67 -11.86 -28.85
N LEU A 521 3.87 -11.60 -27.57
CA LEU A 521 4.33 -12.58 -26.59
C LEU A 521 3.31 -12.92 -25.50
N ALA A 522 2.59 -11.92 -24.97
CA ALA A 522 1.65 -12.12 -23.88
C ALA A 522 0.58 -11.03 -23.81
N ASP A 523 -0.66 -11.45 -23.63
CA ASP A 523 -1.78 -10.57 -23.34
C ASP A 523 -1.74 -10.03 -21.88
N SER A 524 -2.64 -9.10 -21.56
CA SER A 524 -2.74 -8.52 -20.21
C SER A 524 -3.06 -9.57 -19.13
N VAL A 525 -3.78 -10.65 -19.48
CA VAL A 525 -4.22 -11.69 -18.54
C VAL A 525 -3.05 -12.58 -18.15
N GLU A 526 -2.28 -13.06 -19.12
CA GLU A 526 -1.07 -13.86 -18.92
C GLU A 526 -0.01 -13.05 -18.18
N SER A 527 0.23 -11.81 -18.62
CA SER A 527 1.17 -10.92 -17.94
C SER A 527 0.81 -10.62 -16.50
N THR A 528 -0.48 -10.47 -16.19
CA THR A 528 -0.96 -10.25 -14.82
C THR A 528 -0.74 -11.48 -13.94
N LYS A 529 -0.89 -12.71 -14.49
CA LYS A 529 -0.60 -13.95 -13.76
C LYS A 529 0.89 -14.03 -13.40
N VAL A 530 1.77 -13.81 -14.38
CA VAL A 530 3.23 -13.80 -14.18
C VAL A 530 3.63 -12.72 -13.20
N PHE A 531 3.07 -11.51 -13.32
CA PHE A 531 3.29 -10.42 -12.37
C PHE A 531 2.96 -10.83 -10.94
N ALA A 532 1.78 -11.42 -10.71
CA ALA A 532 1.36 -11.87 -9.37
C ALA A 532 2.33 -12.92 -8.78
N GLN A 533 2.85 -13.83 -9.62
CA GLN A 533 3.84 -14.84 -9.22
C GLN A 533 5.19 -14.21 -8.88
N LEU A 534 5.68 -13.32 -9.75
CA LEU A 534 6.94 -12.61 -9.55
C LEU A 534 6.94 -11.79 -8.25
N ILE A 535 5.91 -10.96 -8.02
CA ILE A 535 5.86 -10.15 -6.80
C ILE A 535 5.75 -11.02 -5.53
N THR A 536 5.07 -12.16 -5.61
CA THR A 536 4.95 -13.11 -4.49
C THR A 536 6.31 -13.70 -4.14
N SER A 537 7.05 -14.20 -5.13
CA SER A 537 8.40 -14.76 -4.94
C SER A 537 9.44 -13.73 -4.48
N LEU A 538 9.41 -12.54 -5.09
CA LEU A 538 10.32 -11.44 -4.77
C LEU A 538 10.09 -10.94 -3.33
N LEU A 539 8.83 -10.76 -2.93
CA LEU A 539 8.51 -10.19 -1.62
C LEU A 539 8.46 -11.22 -0.49
N LEU A 540 8.48 -12.52 -0.81
CA LEU A 540 8.88 -13.56 0.15
C LEU A 540 10.33 -13.32 0.62
N ASN A 541 11.19 -12.87 -0.29
CA ASN A 541 12.60 -12.56 -0.06
C ASN A 541 12.86 -11.05 0.04
N LYS A 542 11.90 -10.27 0.55
CA LYS A 542 11.90 -8.80 0.51
C LYS A 542 13.15 -8.08 1.05
N LYS A 543 13.91 -8.73 1.95
CA LYS A 543 15.15 -8.20 2.54
C LYS A 543 16.40 -8.50 1.70
N GLN A 544 16.33 -9.41 0.73
CA GLN A 544 17.47 -9.82 -0.07
C GLN A 544 17.77 -8.81 -1.19
N PRO A 545 19.04 -8.69 -1.62
CA PRO A 545 19.40 -8.02 -2.85
C PRO A 545 18.61 -8.57 -4.04
N LEU A 546 18.20 -7.69 -4.96
CA LEU A 546 17.35 -8.05 -6.09
C LEU A 546 17.92 -9.16 -6.96
N PRO A 547 19.21 -9.16 -7.37
CA PRO A 547 19.75 -10.26 -8.17
C PRO A 547 19.64 -11.61 -7.46
N MET A 548 19.84 -11.65 -6.13
CA MET A 548 19.71 -12.88 -5.34
C MET A 548 18.26 -13.31 -5.17
N ALA A 549 17.32 -12.37 -5.10
CA ALA A 549 15.90 -12.67 -5.05
C ALA A 549 15.40 -13.26 -6.39
N LEU A 550 15.89 -12.76 -7.52
CA LEU A 550 15.59 -13.28 -8.85
C LEU A 550 16.20 -14.67 -9.08
N GLU A 551 17.44 -14.90 -8.64
CA GLU A 551 18.12 -16.20 -8.75
C GLU A 551 17.36 -17.34 -8.04
N ARG A 552 16.57 -17.00 -7.01
CA ARG A 552 15.70 -17.97 -6.32
C ARG A 552 14.45 -18.34 -7.12
N ILE A 553 14.06 -17.52 -8.09
CA ILE A 553 12.90 -17.76 -8.95
C ILE A 553 13.32 -18.66 -10.11
N ALA A 554 14.41 -18.30 -10.78
CA ALA A 554 14.98 -19.07 -11.86
C ALA A 554 16.49 -18.85 -11.95
N VAL A 555 17.19 -19.89 -12.38
CA VAL A 555 18.64 -19.88 -12.56
C VAL A 555 19.01 -18.79 -13.58
N ASN A 556 20.02 -17.99 -13.27
CA ASN A 556 20.50 -16.82 -14.05
C ASN A 556 19.51 -15.67 -14.21
N ALA A 557 18.30 -15.71 -13.64
CA ALA A 557 17.32 -14.64 -13.79
C ALA A 557 17.88 -13.28 -13.32
N GLY A 558 18.66 -13.26 -12.23
CA GLY A 558 19.26 -12.04 -11.74
C GLY A 558 20.29 -11.43 -12.70
N LYS A 559 21.00 -12.26 -13.47
CA LYS A 559 22.00 -11.83 -14.44
C LYS A 559 21.36 -11.36 -15.75
N ASP A 560 20.31 -12.04 -16.18
CA ASP A 560 19.74 -11.84 -17.52
C ASP A 560 18.62 -10.79 -17.53
N LEU A 561 17.80 -10.69 -16.47
CA LEU A 561 16.66 -9.78 -16.42
C LEU A 561 17.05 -8.36 -15.97
N VAL A 562 17.99 -8.24 -15.02
CA VAL A 562 18.36 -6.93 -14.47
C VAL A 562 18.90 -5.96 -15.54
N PRO A 563 19.76 -6.37 -16.48
CA PRO A 563 20.23 -5.48 -17.55
C PRO A 563 19.14 -5.00 -18.51
N GLN A 564 18.04 -5.76 -18.64
CA GLN A 564 16.91 -5.42 -19.53
C GLN A 564 16.00 -4.32 -18.94
N VAL A 565 16.19 -3.95 -17.66
CA VAL A 565 15.35 -2.97 -16.98
C VAL A 565 16.20 -1.78 -16.50
N PRO A 566 16.36 -0.73 -17.33
CA PRO A 566 17.23 0.42 -17.02
C PRO A 566 16.91 1.08 -15.67
N ALA A 567 15.63 1.14 -15.29
CA ALA A 567 15.17 1.71 -14.02
C ALA A 567 15.82 1.06 -12.78
N ILE A 568 16.22 -0.23 -12.84
CA ILE A 568 16.91 -0.90 -11.73
C ILE A 568 18.30 -0.29 -11.47
N THR A 569 18.94 0.22 -12.51
CA THR A 569 20.30 0.81 -12.45
C THR A 569 20.32 2.33 -12.30
N ASP A 570 19.16 2.98 -12.26
CA ASP A 570 19.04 4.44 -12.12
C ASP A 570 18.57 4.83 -10.72
N ALA A 571 19.44 5.52 -9.97
CA ALA A 571 19.14 6.00 -8.62
C ALA A 571 17.98 6.99 -8.56
N ARG A 572 17.74 7.76 -9.62
CA ARG A 572 16.64 8.74 -9.71
C ARG A 572 15.27 8.05 -9.77
N LYS A 573 15.23 6.80 -10.27
CA LYS A 573 14.02 5.96 -10.38
C LYS A 573 13.87 4.96 -9.23
N GLY A 574 14.67 5.11 -8.17
CA GLY A 574 14.71 4.21 -7.00
C GLY A 574 15.65 3.00 -7.16
N GLY A 575 16.30 2.87 -8.31
CA GLY A 575 17.31 1.84 -8.58
C GLY A 575 18.64 2.18 -7.92
N ARG A 576 19.69 1.43 -8.25
CA ARG A 576 21.07 1.68 -7.80
C ARG A 576 22.03 1.25 -8.88
N LEU A 577 23.13 1.99 -9.07
CA LEU A 577 24.13 1.67 -10.09
C LEU A 577 24.66 0.24 -9.94
N ASP A 578 24.81 -0.23 -8.70
CA ASP A 578 25.02 -1.64 -8.40
C ASP A 578 23.70 -2.28 -7.92
N PRO A 579 23.08 -3.17 -8.72
CA PRO A 579 21.79 -3.80 -8.40
C PRO A 579 21.77 -4.57 -7.08
N ARG A 580 22.91 -4.97 -6.54
CA ARG A 580 22.98 -5.63 -5.22
C ARG A 580 22.64 -4.68 -4.06
N ASN A 581 22.59 -3.37 -4.29
CA ASN A 581 22.09 -2.38 -3.32
C ASN A 581 20.57 -2.17 -3.40
N VAL A 582 19.89 -2.70 -4.43
CA VAL A 582 18.44 -2.69 -4.51
C VAL A 582 17.92 -3.93 -3.79
N ARG A 583 17.13 -3.76 -2.72
CA ARG A 583 16.42 -4.89 -2.11
C ARG A 583 15.10 -5.13 -2.83
N ALA A 584 14.60 -6.36 -2.80
CA ALA A 584 13.32 -6.68 -3.44
C ALA A 584 12.14 -5.81 -2.93
N ARG A 585 12.17 -5.37 -1.66
CA ARG A 585 11.20 -4.40 -1.12
C ARG A 585 11.35 -2.96 -1.64
N MET A 586 12.34 -2.63 -2.45
CA MET A 586 12.50 -1.28 -3.02
C MET A 586 12.02 -1.16 -4.46
N LEU A 587 11.58 -2.28 -5.07
CA LEU A 587 11.13 -2.30 -6.46
C LEU A 587 9.95 -1.34 -6.69
N THR A 588 10.11 -0.35 -7.56
CA THR A 588 9.04 0.57 -7.97
C THR A 588 8.10 -0.10 -8.98
N THR A 589 6.96 0.53 -9.27
CA THR A 589 6.03 0.03 -10.30
C THR A 589 6.70 -0.08 -11.67
N GLU A 590 7.51 0.92 -12.07
CA GLU A 590 8.26 0.91 -13.33
C GLU A 590 9.25 -0.27 -13.40
N MET A 591 9.97 -0.57 -12.31
CA MET A 591 10.87 -1.73 -12.27
C MET A 591 10.11 -3.05 -12.38
N LEU A 592 8.95 -3.16 -11.73
CA LEU A 592 8.15 -4.39 -11.79
C LEU A 592 7.55 -4.61 -13.17
N GLU A 593 7.05 -3.55 -13.82
CA GLU A 593 6.59 -3.59 -15.21
C GLU A 593 7.72 -4.02 -16.14
N GLY A 594 8.90 -3.40 -16.03
CA GLY A 594 10.06 -3.78 -16.81
C GLY A 594 10.50 -5.22 -16.58
N LEU A 595 10.44 -5.72 -15.33
CA LEU A 595 10.77 -7.11 -15.01
C LEU A 595 9.77 -8.10 -15.61
N VAL A 596 8.48 -7.76 -15.69
CA VAL A 596 7.47 -8.60 -16.36
C VAL A 596 7.76 -8.65 -17.85
N LYS A 597 8.03 -7.51 -18.50
CA LYS A 597 8.36 -7.44 -19.93
C LYS A 597 9.63 -8.26 -20.25
N ALA A 598 10.70 -8.02 -19.49
CA ALA A 598 11.94 -8.78 -19.59
C ALA A 598 11.73 -10.29 -19.33
N TRP A 599 10.79 -10.66 -18.45
CA TRP A 599 10.48 -12.07 -18.19
C TRP A 599 9.92 -12.78 -19.43
N PHE A 600 9.01 -12.15 -20.17
CA PHE A 600 8.45 -12.74 -21.41
C PHE A 600 9.44 -12.76 -22.55
N GLU A 601 10.30 -11.74 -22.65
CA GLU A 601 11.37 -11.69 -23.66
C GLU A 601 12.50 -12.69 -23.35
N TRP A 602 12.62 -13.15 -22.10
CA TRP A 602 13.67 -14.07 -21.69
C TRP A 602 13.42 -15.51 -22.21
N PRO A 603 14.33 -16.05 -23.05
CA PRO A 603 14.15 -17.37 -23.66
C PRO A 603 14.25 -18.53 -22.67
N PHE A 604 14.90 -18.34 -21.52
CA PHE A 604 15.13 -19.39 -20.52
C PHE A 604 14.10 -19.35 -19.38
N ARG A 605 13.01 -18.61 -19.53
CA ARG A 605 11.99 -18.50 -18.49
C ARG A 605 11.38 -19.88 -18.16
N PRO A 606 11.25 -20.24 -16.87
CA PRO A 606 10.48 -21.41 -16.46
C PRO A 606 9.04 -21.36 -16.99
N GLN A 607 8.46 -22.54 -17.20
CA GLN A 607 7.04 -22.64 -17.51
C GLN A 607 6.18 -22.25 -16.30
N SER A 608 4.96 -21.77 -16.54
CA SER A 608 4.09 -21.22 -15.49
C SER A 608 3.80 -22.20 -14.36
N TRP A 609 3.71 -23.51 -14.63
CA TRP A 609 3.52 -24.53 -13.59
C TRP A 609 4.76 -24.69 -12.68
N GLN A 610 5.98 -24.48 -13.21
CA GLN A 610 7.22 -24.51 -12.43
C GLN A 610 7.26 -23.33 -11.46
N LEU A 611 6.81 -22.15 -11.92
CA LEU A 611 6.64 -20.98 -11.05
C LEU A 611 5.58 -21.23 -9.98
N SER A 612 4.44 -21.83 -10.34
CA SER A 612 3.38 -22.19 -9.38
C SER A 612 3.84 -23.19 -8.33
N LEU A 613 4.74 -24.12 -8.66
CA LEU A 613 5.36 -25.01 -7.68
C LEU A 613 6.34 -24.26 -6.76
N ALA A 614 7.15 -23.36 -7.32
CA ALA A 614 8.08 -22.54 -6.54
C ALA A 614 7.38 -21.55 -5.60
N THR A 615 6.19 -21.06 -5.96
CA THR A 615 5.37 -20.15 -5.14
C THR A 615 4.43 -20.88 -4.18
N GLY A 616 4.22 -22.19 -4.36
CA GLY A 616 3.20 -22.97 -3.64
C GLY A 616 1.77 -22.71 -4.11
N GLU A 617 1.57 -22.18 -5.32
CA GLU A 617 0.26 -21.95 -5.94
C GLU A 617 -0.33 -23.19 -6.63
N ALA A 618 0.48 -24.18 -7.03
CA ALA A 618 -0.02 -25.35 -7.78
C ALA A 618 -1.14 -26.12 -7.04
N GLU A 619 -1.13 -26.12 -5.71
CA GLU A 619 -2.16 -26.76 -4.87
C GLU A 619 -3.44 -25.91 -4.70
N THR A 620 -3.46 -24.62 -5.09
CA THR A 620 -4.64 -23.74 -4.91
C THR A 620 -5.80 -23.98 -5.88
N VAL A 621 -5.58 -24.64 -7.02
CA VAL A 621 -6.58 -24.76 -8.09
C VAL A 621 -7.37 -26.08 -8.03
N GLU A 622 -6.76 -27.16 -7.55
CA GLU A 622 -7.35 -28.50 -7.58
C GLU A 622 -8.18 -28.81 -6.32
N GLN A 623 -7.69 -28.44 -5.13
CA GLN A 623 -8.43 -28.65 -3.86
C GLN A 623 -9.65 -27.73 -3.71
N ALA A 624 -9.70 -26.61 -4.43
CA ALA A 624 -10.89 -25.76 -4.46
C ALA A 624 -12.10 -26.42 -5.14
N ARG A 625 -11.87 -27.43 -6.00
CA ARG A 625 -12.93 -28.21 -6.65
C ARG A 625 -13.43 -29.38 -5.80
N GLU A 626 -12.61 -29.91 -4.89
CA GLU A 626 -13.00 -31.03 -4.02
C GLU A 626 -13.93 -30.60 -2.87
N ILE A 627 -13.83 -29.35 -2.39
CA ILE A 627 -14.72 -28.81 -1.34
C ILE A 627 -16.16 -28.60 -1.87
N ASP A 628 -16.34 -28.47 -3.20
CA ASP A 628 -17.65 -28.35 -3.83
C ASP A 628 -18.38 -29.71 -3.96
N GLY A 629 -17.73 -30.84 -3.61
CA GLY A 629 -18.29 -32.19 -3.76
C GLY A 629 -18.97 -32.79 -2.53
N GLU A 630 -18.79 -32.23 -1.32
CA GLU A 630 -19.28 -32.86 -0.07
C GLU A 630 -20.44 -32.10 0.60
N GLY A 631 -21.14 -31.23 -0.14
CA GLY A 631 -22.27 -30.44 0.38
C GLY A 631 -23.67 -30.87 -0.06
N GLU A 632 -23.80 -31.75 -1.05
CA GLU A 632 -25.09 -32.13 -1.64
C GLU A 632 -25.23 -33.66 -1.75
N SER A 633 -25.40 -34.34 -0.62
CA SER A 633 -26.06 -35.66 -0.60
C SER A 633 -26.55 -36.00 0.81
N GLY A 634 -27.86 -36.00 1.04
CA GLY A 634 -28.44 -36.61 2.23
C GLY A 634 -29.77 -36.04 2.75
N GLU A 635 -30.78 -35.84 1.90
CA GLU A 635 -32.19 -35.78 2.33
C GLU A 635 -33.03 -36.72 1.47
N GLU A 636 -32.87 -38.03 1.70
CA GLU A 636 -33.83 -39.11 1.44
C GLU A 636 -33.50 -40.12 2.56
N GLY A 637 -34.35 -40.54 3.49
CA GLY A 637 -35.78 -40.82 3.51
C GLY A 637 -35.87 -42.09 4.35
N ASP A 638 -36.43 -42.03 5.57
CA ASP A 638 -36.70 -43.21 6.41
C ASP A 638 -38.01 -42.97 7.16
N GLU A 639 -39.10 -43.03 6.41
CA GLU A 639 -40.38 -43.55 6.92
C GLU A 639 -40.32 -45.07 6.79
N GLU A 640 -40.34 -45.77 7.93
CA GLU A 640 -40.94 -47.11 8.17
C GLU A 640 -40.16 -47.87 9.25
N ARG A 641 -40.75 -47.96 10.45
CA ARG A 641 -40.71 -49.12 11.35
C ARG A 641 -41.60 -48.87 12.57
N GLU A 642 -42.90 -48.99 12.36
CA GLU A 642 -43.79 -49.63 13.33
C GLU A 642 -44.70 -50.60 12.54
N ALA A 643 -44.65 -51.87 12.96
CA ALA A 643 -45.34 -53.07 12.46
C ALA A 643 -44.78 -53.74 11.20
#